data_AF-A0A9Q0Y196-F1
#
_entry.id   AF-A0A9Q0Y196-F1
#
_cell.length_a   1.000
_cell.length_b   1.000
_cell.length_c   1.000
_cell.angle_alpha   90.00
_cell.angle_beta   90.00
_cell.angle_gamma   90.00
#
_symmetry.space_group_name_H-M   'P 1'
#
loop_
_entity.id
_entity.type
_entity.pdbx_description
1 polymer ?
#
loop_
_entity_poly.entity_id
_entity_poly.type
_entity_poly.pdbx_seq_one_letter_code
_entity_poly.pdbx_strand_id
1 'polypeptide(L)'
;MESSGGGGGGGSARGAGRDKKKGKSPEESSSAAAAMAGDPGGGGGGGGGGAGKSRKFNLKRVMADELERFTSMRIKKEKEKPSTAHRNSSATYSDVSGSGQILQEISDEDVLVLFEQMLGMSQKESSKSPVMYIQELKSGLRDAQLLNCLESLRVSLNNNPVSWVQNFGAEGLNCLLDILKGFHEEKDEASGPYDTRIEHEIIRCLKAFMNNKFGIKTMLETEEGILLLARAVDPKVPSMMIDALKLLSALCILPQPVDMYEQVLGALTERAEMDEVERFKPILDGLRSGTSVALKVACLQLINALIIPADELDFRVHIRSELMRSGLQQILKELRAQDNEELSVQLQAFEEYGEEDSADLRGRLEDIRIEMEYPFCLAVYQILLNTVKDSKAESHFLSILQHLLLIRNDYEARPQYFKLIDECISQIVLHRNGADPDFKRRRLDFNIEGLIDNLVDQTKVTKSEAKAIELEKKLDSELTARHELQVEMKKKENDFEQKIQDLLQEKEAAEAEKQQVAAKKQNLETANSKLVDEIAALTKECEDMKKKMEHIASASAGQPASPPGEGAVPPPPPPPPPLPGTTSVPPPPPPLPGAPPPPPPPPPPLPGASGLPPPPPPPPPLPGMAGMAPPPPPPPPPPLPGCQACRRHHLLCLGCQECRRHHRHCLECQECHHRHLLCLG
;
A
#
# COMPACT_ATOMS: atom_id res chain seq x y z
N MET A 1 -42.78 42.92 -21.12
CA MET A 1 -42.48 43.72 -22.33
C MET A 1 -42.28 45.15 -21.88
N GLU A 2 -41.29 45.84 -22.45
CA GLU A 2 -41.07 47.30 -22.35
C GLU A 2 -40.81 47.85 -20.92
N SER A 3 -40.01 48.88 -20.71
CA SER A 3 -39.56 49.92 -21.64
C SER A 3 -38.03 50.08 -21.67
N SER A 4 -37.51 50.66 -22.74
CA SER A 4 -36.09 51.07 -22.86
C SER A 4 -35.99 52.57 -23.15
N GLY A 5 -35.01 53.25 -22.55
CA GLY A 5 -34.75 54.67 -22.79
C GLY A 5 -33.26 54.95 -22.94
N GLY A 6 -32.87 55.46 -24.11
CA GLY A 6 -31.66 56.28 -24.27
C GLY A 6 -32.05 57.77 -24.25
N GLY A 7 -31.12 58.71 -24.27
CA GLY A 7 -29.66 58.59 -24.28
C GLY A 7 -28.97 59.91 -24.69
N GLY A 8 -27.68 60.05 -24.39
CA GLY A 8 -26.87 61.25 -24.71
C GLY A 8 -27.10 62.44 -23.75
N GLY A 9 -26.21 63.44 -23.69
CA GLY A 9 -24.89 63.55 -24.33
C GLY A 9 -24.28 64.96 -24.24
N GLY A 10 -22.94 65.05 -24.23
CA GLY A 10 -22.17 66.32 -24.21
C GLY A 10 -21.39 66.57 -22.90
N GLY A 11 -20.16 67.11 -22.92
CA GLY A 11 -19.37 67.58 -24.06
C GLY A 11 -17.88 67.86 -23.77
N SER A 12 -17.17 68.29 -24.83
CA SER A 12 -15.73 68.59 -24.95
C SER A 12 -15.25 69.87 -24.21
N ALA A 13 -13.95 70.20 -24.03
CA ALA A 13 -12.66 69.46 -24.00
C ALA A 13 -11.47 70.46 -23.76
N ARG A 14 -10.22 69.95 -23.77
CA ARG A 14 -8.89 70.65 -23.83
C ARG A 14 -8.33 71.18 -22.48
N GLY A 15 -7.01 71.16 -22.23
CA GLY A 15 -5.90 70.55 -23.02
C GLY A 15 -4.48 70.91 -22.50
N ALA A 16 -3.44 70.32 -23.13
CA ALA A 16 -1.98 70.42 -22.83
C ALA A 16 -1.52 69.80 -21.48
N GLY A 17 -0.27 69.33 -21.31
CA GLY A 17 0.87 69.18 -22.23
C GLY A 17 2.00 68.29 -21.63
N ARG A 18 2.99 67.86 -22.44
CA ARG A 18 4.17 67.05 -21.99
C ARG A 18 5.11 67.90 -21.09
N ASP A 19 6.00 67.38 -20.24
CA ASP A 19 6.75 66.09 -20.16
C ASP A 19 7.26 65.90 -18.68
N LYS A 20 8.16 65.02 -18.18
CA LYS A 20 9.17 64.09 -18.75
C LYS A 20 9.66 63.03 -17.70
N LYS A 21 10.02 61.82 -18.17
CA LYS A 21 11.08 60.89 -17.67
C LYS A 21 11.02 60.18 -16.27
N LYS A 22 11.01 58.83 -16.38
CA LYS A 22 11.89 57.81 -15.71
C LYS A 22 11.36 57.04 -14.46
N GLY A 23 11.42 55.70 -14.55
CA GLY A 23 10.97 54.70 -13.57
C GLY A 23 9.96 53.75 -14.23
N LYS A 24 10.33 52.69 -14.97
CA LYS A 24 11.22 51.53 -14.73
C LYS A 24 10.56 50.43 -13.87
N SER A 25 9.96 49.46 -14.55
CA SER A 25 9.50 48.15 -14.04
C SER A 25 10.66 47.27 -13.55
N PRO A 26 10.33 46.11 -12.96
CA PRO A 26 10.60 44.88 -13.73
C PRO A 26 9.42 43.89 -13.75
N GLU A 27 9.50 42.95 -14.68
CA GLU A 27 8.69 41.73 -14.74
C GLU A 27 9.43 40.56 -14.02
N GLU A 28 8.84 39.38 -14.15
CA GLU A 28 9.34 38.03 -13.86
C GLU A 28 10.88 37.82 -13.79
N SER A 29 11.33 36.90 -12.91
CA SER A 29 11.91 35.62 -13.36
C SER A 29 12.41 34.73 -12.21
N SER A 30 12.75 33.51 -12.59
CA SER A 30 13.05 32.32 -11.78
C SER A 30 14.41 32.30 -11.05
N SER A 31 14.50 31.32 -10.14
CA SER A 31 15.69 30.51 -9.81
C SER A 31 16.77 31.06 -8.87
N ALA A 32 17.14 30.22 -7.90
CA ALA A 32 18.47 30.11 -7.33
C ALA A 32 18.65 28.66 -6.83
N ALA A 33 19.76 28.01 -7.16
CA ALA A 33 20.07 26.64 -6.72
C ALA A 33 21.58 26.47 -6.47
N ALA A 34 21.91 25.52 -5.59
CA ALA A 34 23.21 24.89 -5.39
C ALA A 34 24.43 25.73 -4.93
N ALA A 35 24.88 25.43 -3.70
CA ALA A 35 26.28 25.25 -3.32
C ALA A 35 26.28 24.23 -2.15
N MET A 36 26.79 22.99 -2.31
CA MET A 36 28.21 22.57 -2.18
C MET A 36 28.75 22.68 -0.74
N ALA A 37 29.45 21.71 -0.14
CA ALA A 37 29.62 20.26 -0.40
C ALA A 37 30.32 19.64 0.84
N GLY A 38 30.16 18.34 1.12
CA GLY A 38 30.90 17.68 2.23
C GLY A 38 30.43 16.27 2.61
N ASP A 39 31.16 15.26 2.12
CA ASP A 39 31.09 13.81 2.41
C ASP A 39 32.57 13.32 2.54
N PRO A 40 32.95 12.14 3.09
CA PRO A 40 32.16 10.98 3.53
C PRO A 40 32.41 10.50 4.98
N GLY A 41 31.56 9.57 5.47
CA GLY A 41 31.60 9.10 6.88
C GLY A 41 31.34 7.61 7.20
N GLY A 42 30.52 6.88 6.43
CA GLY A 42 30.32 5.42 6.57
C GLY A 42 29.59 4.90 7.84
N GLY A 43 29.36 3.59 7.89
CA GLY A 43 28.78 2.85 9.04
C GLY A 43 27.27 2.57 8.91
N GLY A 44 26.88 1.31 8.71
CA GLY A 44 25.48 0.92 8.46
C GLY A 44 24.81 0.13 9.58
N GLY A 45 23.52 -0.19 9.37
CA GLY A 45 22.77 -1.20 10.11
C GLY A 45 21.75 -0.66 11.13
N GLY A 46 20.58 -1.29 11.21
CA GLY A 46 19.59 -1.05 12.27
C GLY A 46 18.25 -0.46 11.83
N GLY A 47 17.49 -1.19 10.98
CA GLY A 47 16.10 -0.84 10.69
C GLY A 47 15.19 -1.07 11.89
N GLY A 48 14.95 -0.02 12.69
CA GLY A 48 14.07 -0.07 13.86
C GLY A 48 12.60 0.07 13.48
N GLY A 49 11.80 -0.97 13.71
CA GLY A 49 10.35 -0.96 13.51
C GLY A 49 9.64 -0.07 14.53
N GLY A 50 9.56 1.24 14.24
CA GLY A 50 8.84 2.21 15.05
C GLY A 50 7.34 2.22 14.76
N ALA A 51 6.57 1.37 15.44
CA ALA A 51 5.11 1.41 15.37
C ALA A 51 4.60 2.82 15.72
N GLY A 52 3.75 3.38 14.84
CA GLY A 52 3.27 4.75 14.97
C GLY A 52 2.49 4.95 16.26
N LYS A 53 3.01 5.79 17.17
CA LYS A 53 2.20 6.31 18.28
C LYS A 53 1.19 7.30 17.70
N SER A 54 -0.02 6.82 17.37
CA SER A 54 -1.15 7.68 17.02
C SER A 54 -1.26 8.80 18.03
N ARG A 55 -1.27 10.05 17.56
CA ARG A 55 -1.47 11.22 18.41
C ARG A 55 -2.94 11.26 18.80
N LYS A 56 -3.35 10.41 19.75
CA LYS A 56 -4.74 10.27 20.19
C LYS A 56 -5.33 11.64 20.54
N PHE A 57 -6.06 12.23 19.60
CA PHE A 57 -6.84 13.43 19.84
C PHE A 57 -7.82 13.07 20.94
N ASN A 58 -7.77 13.78 22.05
CA ASN A 58 -8.53 13.37 23.21
C ASN A 58 -9.98 13.80 23.01
N LEU A 59 -10.94 12.88 23.08
CA LEU A 59 -12.37 13.22 23.10
C LEU A 59 -12.70 14.25 24.20
N LYS A 60 -11.91 14.25 25.29
CA LYS A 60 -11.89 15.30 26.33
C LYS A 60 -11.67 16.73 25.82
N ARG A 61 -11.02 16.95 24.67
CA ARG A 61 -10.81 18.29 24.09
C ARG A 61 -11.99 18.73 23.24
N VAL A 62 -12.66 17.79 22.58
CA VAL A 62 -13.88 17.99 21.78
C VAL A 62 -15.08 18.27 22.70
N MET A 63 -15.06 17.69 23.90
CA MET A 63 -16.19 17.61 24.81
C MET A 63 -15.81 18.10 26.22
N ALA A 64 -14.91 19.08 26.37
CA ALA A 64 -14.30 19.41 27.67
C ALA A 64 -15.35 19.70 28.76
N ASP A 65 -16.24 20.66 28.52
CA ASP A 65 -17.23 21.11 29.49
C ASP A 65 -18.23 20.00 29.87
N GLU A 66 -18.76 19.26 28.89
CA GLU A 66 -19.65 18.14 29.14
C GLU A 66 -18.92 16.95 29.79
N LEU A 67 -17.75 16.56 29.28
CA LEU A 67 -17.07 15.33 29.68
C LEU A 67 -16.31 15.47 30.99
N GLU A 68 -15.76 16.64 31.34
CA GLU A 68 -15.21 16.85 32.69
C GLU A 68 -16.34 16.87 33.72
N ARG A 69 -17.46 17.55 33.43
CA ARG A 69 -18.65 17.59 34.30
C ARG A 69 -19.27 16.20 34.49
N PHE A 70 -19.34 15.37 33.45
CA PHE A 70 -19.98 14.05 33.50
C PHE A 70 -19.01 12.91 33.91
N THR A 71 -17.69 13.00 33.63
CA THR A 71 -16.71 11.95 34.01
C THR A 71 -15.93 12.22 35.30
N SER A 72 -15.91 13.46 35.82
CA SER A 72 -15.49 13.72 37.20
C SER A 72 -16.42 13.03 38.20
N MET A 73 -17.63 12.68 37.78
CA MET A 73 -18.54 11.78 38.48
C MET A 73 -18.10 10.31 38.49
N ARG A 74 -16.79 10.04 38.42
CA ARG A 74 -16.24 8.68 38.43
C ARG A 74 -16.61 7.90 39.69
N ILE A 75 -16.65 6.58 39.58
CA ILE A 75 -16.79 5.69 40.72
C ILE A 75 -15.47 5.74 41.50
N LYS A 76 -15.50 6.17 42.78
CA LYS A 76 -14.45 5.77 43.73
C LYS A 76 -14.54 4.26 43.83
N LYS A 77 -13.62 3.55 43.17
CA LYS A 77 -13.61 2.08 43.16
C LYS A 77 -13.32 1.60 44.58
N GLU A 78 -14.37 1.25 45.31
CA GLU A 78 -14.22 0.67 46.64
C GLU A 78 -13.40 -0.60 46.53
N LYS A 79 -12.21 -0.56 47.15
CA LYS A 79 -11.29 -1.68 47.14
C LYS A 79 -11.74 -2.65 48.22
N GLU A 80 -12.65 -3.55 47.86
CA GLU A 80 -13.00 -4.69 48.69
C GLU A 80 -11.73 -5.35 49.24
N LYS A 81 -11.64 -5.45 50.57
CA LYS A 81 -10.58 -6.18 51.25
C LYS A 81 -11.07 -7.60 51.51
N PRO A 82 -10.51 -8.65 50.87
CA PRO A 82 -10.69 -10.00 51.37
C PRO A 82 -10.08 -10.09 52.78
N SER A 83 -10.82 -10.68 53.72
CA SER A 83 -10.38 -10.86 55.10
C SER A 83 -9.49 -12.10 55.24
N THR A 84 -8.28 -11.95 55.78
CA THR A 84 -7.53 -12.98 56.52
C THR A 84 -6.59 -12.36 57.55
N ALA A 85 -6.19 -13.15 58.56
CA ALA A 85 -5.71 -12.66 59.84
C ALA A 85 -4.18 -12.41 59.97
N HIS A 86 -3.83 -11.60 60.98
CA HIS A 86 -2.59 -11.60 61.78
C HIS A 86 -1.23 -11.89 61.10
N ARG A 87 -0.32 -10.89 61.12
CA ARG A 87 0.86 -10.87 62.02
C ARG A 87 1.60 -9.52 62.03
N ASN A 88 2.64 -9.41 62.85
CA ASN A 88 3.25 -8.15 63.30
C ASN A 88 4.43 -7.67 62.43
N SER A 89 4.86 -6.42 62.71
CA SER A 89 6.24 -5.91 62.67
C SER A 89 6.77 -5.15 61.44
N SER A 90 6.77 -3.82 61.59
CA SER A 90 7.94 -2.91 61.51
C SER A 90 8.67 -2.61 60.19
N ALA A 91 9.06 -1.32 60.08
CA ALA A 91 10.11 -0.73 59.22
C ALA A 91 9.83 -0.68 57.69
N THR A 92 10.35 0.27 56.90
CA THR A 92 11.22 1.43 57.19
C THR A 92 10.86 2.62 56.28
N TYR A 93 11.26 3.84 56.66
CA TYR A 93 11.16 5.06 55.86
C TYR A 93 12.15 5.06 54.67
N SER A 94 11.78 5.63 53.51
CA SER A 94 12.68 6.12 52.46
C SER A 94 11.92 6.98 51.44
N ASP A 95 12.31 8.25 51.29
CA ASP A 95 11.75 9.20 50.32
C ASP A 95 12.25 8.98 48.89
N VAL A 96 11.37 9.27 47.91
CA VAL A 96 11.77 9.79 46.59
C VAL A 96 10.76 10.85 46.17
N SER A 97 11.19 12.11 46.08
CA SER A 97 10.34 13.22 45.62
C SER A 97 10.14 13.20 44.10
N GLY A 98 8.91 13.44 43.65
CA GLY A 98 8.56 13.67 42.25
C GLY A 98 7.48 14.74 42.14
N SER A 99 7.77 15.86 41.49
CA SER A 99 6.92 17.05 41.53
C SER A 99 5.63 16.91 40.70
N GLY A 100 4.52 16.66 41.39
CA GLY A 100 3.16 16.91 40.91
C GLY A 100 2.63 18.26 41.42
N GLN A 101 1.60 18.80 40.77
CA GLN A 101 0.97 20.06 41.19
C GLN A 101 0.31 19.92 42.56
N ILE A 102 0.52 20.91 43.43
CA ILE A 102 -0.11 20.98 44.76
C ILE A 102 -1.63 21.15 44.57
N LEU A 103 -2.39 20.12 44.91
CA LEU A 103 -3.77 20.30 45.33
C LEU A 103 -3.75 21.20 46.57
N GLN A 104 -4.52 22.29 46.55
CA GLN A 104 -4.65 23.17 47.70
C GLN A 104 -5.29 22.35 48.85
N GLU A 105 -4.48 21.92 49.82
CA GLU A 105 -4.96 21.26 51.02
C GLU A 105 -5.74 22.29 51.85
N ILE A 106 -7.06 22.22 51.75
CA ILE A 106 -8.02 22.98 52.56
C ILE A 106 -7.81 22.54 54.01
N SER A 107 -7.59 23.47 54.94
CA SER A 107 -7.29 23.12 56.33
C SER A 107 -8.51 22.52 57.03
N ASP A 108 -8.31 21.71 58.07
CA ASP A 108 -9.43 21.15 58.85
C ASP A 108 -10.36 22.25 59.41
N GLU A 109 -9.83 23.44 59.72
CA GLU A 109 -10.61 24.61 60.15
C GLU A 109 -11.47 25.17 58.99
N ASP A 110 -10.92 25.29 57.78
CA ASP A 110 -11.67 25.68 56.58
C ASP A 110 -12.74 24.63 56.23
N VAL A 111 -12.45 23.34 56.42
CA VAL A 111 -13.43 22.25 56.25
C VAL A 111 -14.56 22.36 57.27
N LEU A 112 -14.26 22.68 58.53
CA LEU A 112 -15.26 22.91 59.58
C LEU A 112 -16.12 24.15 59.27
N VAL A 113 -15.52 25.26 58.84
CA VAL A 113 -16.26 26.46 58.41
C VAL A 113 -17.15 26.18 57.19
N LEU A 114 -16.68 25.40 56.21
CA LEU A 114 -17.50 24.95 55.08
C LEU A 114 -18.62 24.00 55.52
N PHE A 115 -18.41 23.19 56.55
CA PHE A 115 -19.43 22.29 57.11
C PHE A 115 -20.50 23.08 57.88
N GLU A 116 -20.11 24.06 58.71
CA GLU A 116 -21.05 24.99 59.34
C GLU A 116 -21.80 25.85 58.32
N GLN A 117 -21.16 26.27 57.22
CA GLN A 117 -21.83 26.95 56.12
C GLN A 117 -22.86 26.04 55.43
N MET A 118 -22.54 24.78 55.12
CA MET A 118 -23.52 23.84 54.55
C MET A 118 -24.71 23.58 55.50
N LEU A 119 -24.45 23.41 56.81
CA LEU A 119 -25.49 23.25 57.82
C LEU A 119 -26.35 24.53 57.96
N GLY A 120 -25.74 25.72 57.87
CA GLY A 120 -26.42 27.01 57.91
C GLY A 120 -27.22 27.34 56.65
N MET A 121 -26.74 26.95 55.47
CA MET A 121 -27.48 27.03 54.20
C MET A 121 -28.72 26.15 54.24
N SER A 122 -28.65 24.97 54.87
CA SER A 122 -29.81 24.10 55.09
C SER A 122 -30.91 24.72 55.98
N GLN A 123 -30.68 25.89 56.60
CA GLN A 123 -31.66 26.60 57.44
C GLN A 123 -31.94 28.04 57.01
N LYS A 124 -31.50 28.48 55.81
CA LYS A 124 -31.78 29.83 55.31
C LYS A 124 -32.48 29.84 53.95
N GLU A 125 -33.41 30.77 53.86
CA GLU A 125 -34.33 31.03 52.74
C GLU A 125 -35.40 29.94 52.50
N SER A 126 -36.59 30.38 52.10
CA SER A 126 -37.79 29.55 52.07
C SER A 126 -37.89 28.74 50.78
N SER A 127 -36.95 27.83 50.55
CA SER A 127 -37.00 26.92 49.41
C SER A 127 -38.24 26.01 49.49
N LYS A 128 -39.16 26.16 48.54
CA LYS A 128 -40.30 25.25 48.35
C LYS A 128 -39.80 23.81 48.23
N SER A 129 -40.44 22.86 48.93
CA SER A 129 -39.95 21.47 48.99
C SER A 129 -40.21 20.71 47.67
N PRO A 130 -39.47 19.62 47.39
CA PRO A 130 -39.65 18.84 46.16
C PRO A 130 -41.09 18.37 45.96
N VAL A 131 -41.72 17.88 47.04
CA VAL A 131 -43.12 17.39 47.03
C VAL A 131 -44.11 18.49 46.66
N MET A 132 -43.89 19.74 47.11
CA MET A 132 -44.73 20.88 46.72
C MET A 132 -44.57 21.23 45.23
N TYR A 133 -43.41 21.03 44.63
CA TYR A 133 -43.26 21.16 43.17
C TYR A 133 -44.00 20.04 42.43
N ILE A 134 -43.86 18.78 42.87
CA ILE A 134 -44.58 17.64 42.28
C ILE A 134 -46.10 17.87 42.34
N GLN A 135 -46.63 18.33 43.47
CA GLN A 135 -48.06 18.64 43.62
C GLN A 135 -48.54 19.78 42.70
N GLU A 136 -47.74 20.84 42.53
CA GLU A 136 -48.10 21.93 41.61
C GLU A 136 -47.99 21.53 40.14
N LEU A 137 -46.97 20.75 39.72
CA LEU A 137 -46.89 20.20 38.36
C LEU A 137 -48.13 19.32 38.07
N LYS A 138 -48.53 18.46 39.02
CA LYS A 138 -49.74 17.62 38.92
C LYS A 138 -51.07 18.38 39.03
N SER A 139 -51.07 19.67 39.32
CA SER A 139 -52.28 20.49 39.51
C SER A 139 -52.88 21.04 38.22
N GLY A 140 -52.21 20.86 37.07
CA GLY A 140 -52.67 21.34 35.77
C GLY A 140 -52.47 22.85 35.57
N LEU A 141 -51.34 23.39 36.06
CA LEU A 141 -50.94 24.77 35.77
C LEU A 141 -50.77 24.98 34.26
N ARG A 142 -51.04 26.20 33.77
CA ARG A 142 -50.85 26.59 32.37
C ARG A 142 -50.20 27.97 32.25
N ASP A 143 -49.80 28.33 31.03
CA ASP A 143 -49.27 29.65 30.68
C ASP A 143 -48.16 30.13 31.65
N ALA A 144 -48.21 31.42 32.00
CA ALA A 144 -47.31 32.04 32.96
C ALA A 144 -47.30 31.39 34.36
N GLN A 145 -48.37 30.69 34.79
CA GLN A 145 -48.36 30.00 36.09
C GLN A 145 -47.45 28.77 36.06
N LEU A 146 -47.55 27.96 35.01
CA LEU A 146 -46.65 26.83 34.80
C LEU A 146 -45.21 27.30 34.60
N LEU A 147 -45.01 28.32 33.76
CA LEU A 147 -43.68 28.88 33.51
C LEU A 147 -43.00 29.40 34.79
N ASN A 148 -43.71 30.17 35.62
CA ASN A 148 -43.16 30.66 36.90
C ASN A 148 -42.81 29.50 37.86
N CYS A 149 -43.62 28.43 37.89
CA CYS A 149 -43.34 27.25 38.69
C CYS A 149 -42.06 26.53 38.20
N LEU A 150 -41.88 26.42 36.88
CA LEU A 150 -40.70 25.82 36.25
C LEU A 150 -39.44 26.67 36.43
N GLU A 151 -39.51 28.00 36.26
CA GLU A 151 -38.37 28.89 36.52
C GLU A 151 -37.88 28.79 37.98
N SER A 152 -38.80 28.69 38.93
CA SER A 152 -38.51 28.47 40.36
C SER A 152 -37.96 27.06 40.63
N LEU A 153 -38.47 26.04 39.93
CA LEU A 153 -37.98 24.66 40.01
C LEU A 153 -36.55 24.53 39.43
N ARG A 154 -36.25 25.18 38.30
CA ARG A 154 -34.90 25.23 37.71
C ARG A 154 -33.90 25.80 38.71
N VAL A 155 -34.23 26.92 39.37
CA VAL A 155 -33.36 27.52 40.41
C VAL A 155 -33.19 26.54 41.58
N SER A 156 -34.26 25.86 41.99
CA SER A 156 -34.22 24.87 43.07
C SER A 156 -33.36 23.64 42.72
N LEU A 157 -33.41 23.16 41.47
CA LEU A 157 -32.62 22.01 40.99
C LEU A 157 -31.13 22.32 40.82
N ASN A 158 -30.76 23.60 40.57
CA ASN A 158 -29.35 24.00 40.46
C ASN A 158 -28.70 24.30 41.82
N ASN A 159 -29.44 24.91 42.76
CA ASN A 159 -28.86 25.49 43.97
C ASN A 159 -28.95 24.57 45.21
N ASN A 160 -29.86 23.60 45.24
CA ASN A 160 -30.02 22.68 46.37
C ASN A 160 -29.08 21.46 46.26
N PRO A 161 -28.73 20.80 47.37
CA PRO A 161 -27.90 19.60 47.36
C PRO A 161 -28.55 18.43 46.59
N VAL A 162 -27.74 17.47 46.14
CA VAL A 162 -28.21 16.28 45.39
C VAL A 162 -29.30 15.48 46.13
N SER A 163 -29.34 15.52 47.47
CA SER A 163 -30.42 14.93 48.26
C SER A 163 -31.79 15.58 48.02
N TRP A 164 -31.85 16.87 47.68
CA TRP A 164 -33.07 17.55 47.24
C TRP A 164 -33.52 17.02 45.88
N VAL A 165 -32.58 16.83 44.94
CA VAL A 165 -32.83 16.25 43.61
C VAL A 165 -33.29 14.78 43.72
N GLN A 166 -32.74 14.02 44.67
CA GLN A 166 -33.19 12.65 44.99
C GLN A 166 -34.63 12.63 45.55
N ASN A 167 -34.98 13.62 46.37
CA ASN A 167 -36.35 13.78 46.90
C ASN A 167 -37.35 14.32 45.87
N PHE A 168 -36.90 14.91 44.77
CA PHE A 168 -37.73 15.20 43.59
C PHE A 168 -37.90 13.93 42.72
N GLY A 169 -36.79 13.21 42.51
CA GLY A 169 -36.77 11.82 42.09
C GLY A 169 -37.41 11.54 40.73
N ALA A 170 -37.74 10.26 40.50
CA ALA A 170 -38.43 9.79 39.30
C ALA A 170 -39.86 10.35 39.19
N GLU A 171 -40.55 10.56 40.32
CA GLU A 171 -41.91 11.11 40.31
C GLU A 171 -41.93 12.55 39.76
N GLY A 172 -41.01 13.40 40.21
CA GLY A 172 -40.86 14.76 39.70
C GLY A 172 -40.32 14.81 38.28
N LEU A 173 -39.40 13.92 37.91
CA LEU A 173 -38.94 13.79 36.53
C LEU A 173 -40.09 13.45 35.58
N ASN A 174 -40.88 12.42 35.90
CA ASN A 174 -42.00 12.00 35.07
C ASN A 174 -43.01 13.14 34.89
N CYS A 175 -43.32 13.92 35.95
CA CYS A 175 -44.18 15.10 35.82
C CYS A 175 -43.64 16.13 34.81
N LEU A 176 -42.32 16.29 34.68
CA LEU A 176 -41.72 17.18 33.67
C LEU A 176 -41.82 16.59 32.26
N LEU A 177 -41.62 15.28 32.12
CA LEU A 177 -41.70 14.57 30.84
C LEU A 177 -43.16 14.48 30.34
N ASP A 178 -44.13 14.19 31.21
CA ASP A 178 -45.56 14.17 30.91
C ASP A 178 -46.05 15.52 30.36
N ILE A 179 -45.62 16.62 30.99
CA ILE A 179 -45.95 17.99 30.54
C ILE A 179 -45.29 18.31 29.19
N LEU A 180 -44.01 17.97 29.03
CA LEU A 180 -43.27 18.18 27.77
C LEU A 180 -43.88 17.35 26.61
N LYS A 181 -44.32 16.12 26.89
CA LYS A 181 -45.03 15.28 25.95
C LYS A 181 -46.35 15.92 25.50
N GLY A 182 -47.11 16.50 26.43
CA GLY A 182 -48.33 17.23 26.13
C GLY A 182 -48.11 18.35 25.10
N PHE A 183 -47.14 19.24 25.33
CA PHE A 183 -46.80 20.30 24.36
C PHE A 183 -46.34 19.74 23.01
N HIS A 184 -45.54 18.67 23.01
CA HIS A 184 -45.14 17.99 21.77
C HIS A 184 -46.28 17.22 21.06
N GLU A 185 -47.47 17.05 21.66
CA GLU A 185 -48.64 16.39 21.04
C GLU A 185 -49.73 17.40 20.59
N GLU A 186 -49.77 18.60 21.16
CA GLU A 186 -50.66 19.70 20.74
C GLU A 186 -50.17 20.35 19.44
N LYS A 187 -50.71 19.88 18.30
CA LYS A 187 -50.28 20.24 16.94
C LYS A 187 -50.29 21.75 16.63
N ASP A 188 -49.30 22.18 15.81
CA ASP A 188 -48.92 23.56 15.38
C ASP A 188 -50.05 24.60 15.11
N GLU A 189 -51.33 24.22 14.94
CA GLU A 189 -52.42 25.16 14.64
C GLU A 189 -52.90 26.00 15.84
N ALA A 190 -52.53 25.64 17.07
CA ALA A 190 -53.05 26.27 18.29
C ALA A 190 -52.01 26.63 19.37
N SER A 191 -50.71 26.47 19.10
CA SER A 191 -49.64 26.69 20.09
C SER A 191 -49.70 28.09 20.72
N GLY A 192 -49.75 28.12 22.05
CA GLY A 192 -49.84 29.33 22.84
C GLY A 192 -48.55 30.16 22.87
N PRO A 193 -48.65 31.44 23.27
CA PRO A 193 -47.49 32.35 23.31
C PRO A 193 -46.49 32.05 24.45
N TYR A 194 -46.75 31.01 25.26
CA TYR A 194 -45.89 30.56 26.34
C TYR A 194 -45.23 29.21 26.07
N ASP A 195 -45.74 28.41 25.13
CA ASP A 195 -45.45 26.98 24.98
C ASP A 195 -43.96 26.73 24.75
N THR A 196 -43.38 27.33 23.72
CA THR A 196 -41.93 27.28 23.43
C THR A 196 -41.03 27.82 24.56
N ARG A 197 -41.57 28.65 25.46
CA ARG A 197 -40.85 29.08 26.67
C ARG A 197 -40.95 28.05 27.79
N ILE A 198 -42.11 27.40 27.93
CA ILE A 198 -42.38 26.33 28.89
C ILE A 198 -41.56 25.09 28.52
N GLU A 199 -41.59 24.66 27.27
CA GLU A 199 -40.74 23.59 26.72
C GLU A 199 -39.27 23.86 27.04
N HIS A 200 -38.75 25.05 26.68
CA HIS A 200 -37.34 25.37 26.95
C HIS A 200 -37.04 25.41 28.46
N GLU A 201 -37.95 25.89 29.29
CA GLU A 201 -37.76 25.88 30.75
C GLU A 201 -37.79 24.45 31.32
N ILE A 202 -38.56 23.53 30.75
CA ILE A 202 -38.48 22.10 31.08
C ILE A 202 -37.12 21.53 30.66
N ILE A 203 -36.62 21.82 29.46
CA ILE A 203 -35.27 21.39 29.04
C ILE A 203 -34.19 21.94 29.99
N ARG A 204 -34.33 23.17 30.50
CA ARG A 204 -33.44 23.72 31.54
C ARG A 204 -33.59 23.01 32.89
N CYS A 205 -34.79 22.60 33.28
CA CYS A 205 -35.03 21.77 34.46
C CYS A 205 -34.38 20.38 34.31
N LEU A 206 -34.54 19.72 33.16
CA LEU A 206 -33.86 18.45 32.86
C LEU A 206 -32.33 18.61 32.90
N LYS A 207 -31.80 19.70 32.34
CA LYS A 207 -30.37 20.05 32.40
C LYS A 207 -29.84 20.23 33.83
N ALA A 208 -30.65 20.80 34.72
CA ALA A 208 -30.33 20.93 36.14
C ALA A 208 -30.43 19.59 36.88
N PHE A 209 -31.49 18.81 36.63
CA PHE A 209 -31.72 17.50 37.21
C PHE A 209 -30.60 16.50 36.84
N MET A 210 -30.19 16.46 35.57
CA MET A 210 -29.12 15.60 35.04
C MET A 210 -27.70 16.05 35.43
N ASN A 211 -27.53 17.15 36.18
CA ASN A 211 -26.23 17.66 36.64
C ASN A 211 -25.59 16.80 37.77
N ASN A 212 -25.98 15.53 37.92
CA ASN A 212 -25.49 14.62 38.93
C ASN A 212 -25.80 13.15 38.53
N LYS A 213 -25.06 12.19 39.11
CA LYS A 213 -25.19 10.75 38.78
C LYS A 213 -26.60 10.20 38.92
N PHE A 214 -27.32 10.66 39.94
CA PHE A 214 -28.66 10.17 40.23
C PHE A 214 -29.62 10.63 39.12
N GLY A 215 -29.62 11.91 38.77
CA GLY A 215 -30.50 12.44 37.73
C GLY A 215 -30.24 11.85 36.34
N ILE A 216 -28.97 11.61 35.96
CA ILE A 216 -28.66 10.88 34.71
C ILE A 216 -29.22 9.46 34.77
N LYS A 217 -28.93 8.72 35.84
CA LYS A 217 -29.40 7.33 35.98
C LYS A 217 -30.93 7.27 35.92
N THR A 218 -31.63 8.15 36.63
CA THR A 218 -33.10 8.22 36.62
C THR A 218 -33.64 8.63 35.25
N MET A 219 -32.96 9.50 34.50
CA MET A 219 -33.34 9.84 33.12
C MET A 219 -33.22 8.63 32.17
N LEU A 220 -32.14 7.85 32.30
CA LEU A 220 -31.93 6.60 31.55
C LEU A 220 -32.82 5.44 32.01
N GLU A 221 -33.56 5.60 33.11
CA GLU A 221 -34.58 4.66 33.59
C GLU A 221 -36.00 5.05 33.12
N THR A 222 -36.14 6.08 32.28
CA THR A 222 -37.42 6.45 31.64
C THR A 222 -37.53 5.90 30.22
N GLU A 223 -38.74 5.53 29.80
CA GLU A 223 -39.00 4.95 28.47
C GLU A 223 -38.85 6.00 27.36
N GLU A 224 -39.38 7.22 27.55
CA GLU A 224 -39.44 8.26 26.49
C GLU A 224 -38.49 9.45 26.72
N GLY A 225 -37.70 9.49 27.80
CA GLY A 225 -36.92 10.68 28.15
C GLY A 225 -35.91 11.12 27.07
N ILE A 226 -35.24 10.17 26.42
CA ILE A 226 -34.30 10.47 25.32
C ILE A 226 -35.07 10.90 24.06
N LEU A 227 -36.23 10.31 23.77
CA LEU A 227 -37.10 10.70 22.66
C LEU A 227 -37.62 12.14 22.84
N LEU A 228 -38.05 12.52 24.04
CA LEU A 228 -38.52 13.88 24.33
C LEU A 228 -37.38 14.91 24.22
N LEU A 229 -36.15 14.57 24.64
CA LEU A 229 -34.97 15.40 24.34
C LEU A 229 -34.68 15.50 22.83
N ALA A 230 -34.85 14.42 22.06
CA ALA A 230 -34.67 14.42 20.61
C ALA A 230 -35.74 15.26 19.88
N ARG A 231 -36.99 15.25 20.35
CA ARG A 231 -38.09 16.09 19.83
C ARG A 231 -37.85 17.59 20.08
N ALA A 232 -37.26 17.95 21.23
CA ALA A 232 -36.88 19.34 21.55
C ALA A 232 -35.70 19.91 20.71
N VAL A 233 -35.09 19.14 19.80
CA VAL A 233 -34.06 19.62 18.85
C VAL A 233 -34.74 20.36 17.68
N ASP A 234 -35.27 21.55 17.92
CA ASP A 234 -35.97 22.37 16.91
C ASP A 234 -35.16 23.61 16.47
N PRO A 235 -34.73 23.72 15.19
CA PRO A 235 -34.07 24.93 14.68
C PRO A 235 -34.96 26.18 14.66
N LYS A 236 -36.31 26.09 14.81
CA LYS A 236 -37.16 27.27 15.07
C LYS A 236 -36.83 27.92 16.43
N VAL A 237 -36.32 27.16 17.40
CA VAL A 237 -36.02 27.62 18.78
C VAL A 237 -34.53 27.36 19.14
N PRO A 238 -33.57 28.10 18.54
CA PRO A 238 -32.13 27.80 18.63
C PRO A 238 -31.58 27.60 20.04
N SER A 239 -32.06 28.37 21.02
CA SER A 239 -31.56 28.30 22.40
C SER A 239 -32.02 27.03 23.13
N MET A 240 -33.22 26.50 22.80
CA MET A 240 -33.70 25.21 23.30
C MET A 240 -32.93 24.07 22.63
N MET A 241 -32.76 24.19 21.31
CA MET A 241 -31.98 23.25 20.51
C MET A 241 -30.54 23.11 21.06
N ILE A 242 -29.85 24.19 21.40
CA ILE A 242 -28.51 24.13 22.02
C ILE A 242 -28.50 23.34 23.34
N ASP A 243 -29.47 23.58 24.22
CA ASP A 243 -29.55 22.88 25.51
C ASP A 243 -29.86 21.38 25.32
N ALA A 244 -30.79 21.03 24.41
CA ALA A 244 -31.10 19.65 24.07
C ALA A 244 -29.92 18.92 23.40
N LEU A 245 -29.28 19.53 22.40
CA LEU A 245 -28.10 19.00 21.72
C LEU A 245 -26.94 18.72 22.68
N LYS A 246 -26.68 19.61 23.65
CA LYS A 246 -25.64 19.39 24.67
C LYS A 246 -25.98 18.24 25.63
N LEU A 247 -27.26 18.07 26.00
CA LEU A 247 -27.69 16.91 26.79
C LEU A 247 -27.54 15.60 26.02
N LEU A 248 -28.02 15.54 24.78
CA LEU A 248 -27.88 14.36 23.92
C LEU A 248 -26.41 14.02 23.67
N SER A 249 -25.56 15.02 23.40
CA SER A 249 -24.11 14.84 23.24
C SER A 249 -23.47 14.25 24.51
N ALA A 250 -23.84 14.76 25.69
CA ALA A 250 -23.33 14.25 26.96
C ALA A 250 -23.81 12.82 27.25
N LEU A 251 -25.03 12.43 26.84
CA LEU A 251 -25.53 11.06 26.92
C LEU A 251 -24.73 10.10 26.03
N CYS A 252 -24.46 10.45 24.77
CA CYS A 252 -23.75 9.57 23.82
C CYS A 252 -22.35 9.13 24.30
N ILE A 253 -21.70 9.94 25.15
CA ILE A 253 -20.33 9.71 25.64
C ILE A 253 -20.31 9.11 27.06
N LEU A 254 -21.48 8.73 27.61
CA LEU A 254 -21.52 7.99 28.87
C LEU A 254 -20.89 6.60 28.68
N PRO A 255 -19.91 6.20 29.52
CA PRO A 255 -19.25 4.91 29.38
C PRO A 255 -20.07 3.72 29.93
N GLN A 256 -21.21 4.01 30.57
CA GLN A 256 -22.21 3.04 31.05
C GLN A 256 -23.60 3.73 31.08
N PRO A 257 -24.68 3.08 30.58
CA PRO A 257 -24.67 1.81 29.86
C PRO A 257 -23.85 1.87 28.55
N VAL A 258 -23.62 0.72 27.92
CA VAL A 258 -22.91 0.66 26.63
C VAL A 258 -23.84 1.19 25.52
N ASP A 259 -23.27 1.71 24.43
CA ASP A 259 -24.00 2.07 23.19
C ASP A 259 -25.06 3.18 23.34
N MET A 260 -24.82 4.15 24.23
CA MET A 260 -25.68 5.34 24.37
C MET A 260 -25.77 6.21 23.11
N TYR A 261 -24.76 6.17 22.24
CA TYR A 261 -24.84 6.80 20.93
C TYR A 261 -25.89 6.11 20.03
N GLU A 262 -26.10 4.79 20.15
CA GLU A 262 -27.18 4.08 19.44
C GLU A 262 -28.55 4.43 20.02
N GLN A 263 -28.69 4.54 21.34
CA GLN A 263 -29.98 4.94 21.95
C GLN A 263 -30.40 6.36 21.54
N VAL A 264 -29.46 7.32 21.53
CA VAL A 264 -29.72 8.68 21.02
C VAL A 264 -30.01 8.67 19.52
N LEU A 265 -29.30 7.86 18.73
CA LEU A 265 -29.59 7.71 17.30
C LEU A 265 -30.96 7.07 17.05
N GLY A 266 -31.37 6.11 17.88
CA GLY A 266 -32.70 5.49 17.85
C GLY A 266 -33.79 6.53 18.09
N ALA A 267 -33.68 7.30 19.17
CA ALA A 267 -34.59 8.40 19.48
C ALA A 267 -34.66 9.48 18.37
N LEU A 268 -33.53 9.80 17.72
CA LEU A 268 -33.50 10.68 16.54
C LEU A 268 -34.17 10.04 15.32
N THR A 269 -34.13 8.72 15.18
CA THR A 269 -34.74 7.98 14.06
C THR A 269 -36.25 7.84 14.25
N GLU A 270 -36.70 7.44 15.44
CA GLU A 270 -38.12 7.36 15.81
C GLU A 270 -38.82 8.71 15.63
N ARG A 271 -38.21 9.80 16.11
CA ARG A 271 -38.69 11.16 15.82
C ARG A 271 -38.84 11.40 14.31
N ALA A 272 -37.84 11.02 13.52
CA ALA A 272 -37.83 11.28 12.09
C ALA A 272 -38.95 10.54 11.35
N GLU A 273 -39.32 9.35 11.84
CA GLU A 273 -40.49 8.59 11.39
C GLU A 273 -41.81 9.25 11.81
N MET A 274 -41.89 9.82 13.02
CA MET A 274 -43.06 10.63 13.45
C MET A 274 -43.24 11.92 12.64
N ASP A 275 -42.13 12.59 12.30
CA ASP A 275 -42.09 13.89 11.61
C ASP A 275 -42.09 13.75 10.05
N GLU A 276 -42.03 12.53 9.50
CA GLU A 276 -41.82 12.19 8.07
C GLU A 276 -40.60 12.89 7.41
N VAL A 277 -39.45 12.94 8.08
CA VAL A 277 -38.21 13.61 7.60
C VAL A 277 -36.94 12.75 7.66
N GLU A 278 -35.84 13.21 7.06
CA GLU A 278 -34.51 12.62 7.29
C GLU A 278 -34.05 12.92 8.74
N ARG A 279 -33.60 11.92 9.52
CA ARG A 279 -33.26 12.06 10.95
C ARG A 279 -32.23 13.13 11.29
N PHE A 280 -31.28 13.40 10.41
CA PHE A 280 -30.28 14.45 10.59
C PHE A 280 -30.74 15.85 10.13
N LYS A 281 -31.90 15.98 9.47
CA LYS A 281 -32.39 17.25 8.91
C LYS A 281 -32.44 18.40 9.93
N PRO A 282 -32.99 18.25 11.15
CA PRO A 282 -33.01 19.35 12.13
C PRO A 282 -31.60 19.84 12.48
N ILE A 283 -30.66 18.90 12.65
CA ILE A 283 -29.25 19.18 12.99
C ILE A 283 -28.53 19.87 11.82
N LEU A 284 -28.75 19.41 10.58
CA LEU A 284 -28.18 20.03 9.37
C LEU A 284 -28.77 21.42 9.08
N ASP A 285 -30.06 21.64 9.38
CA ASP A 285 -30.68 22.96 9.31
C ASP A 285 -30.10 23.91 10.38
N GLY A 286 -29.79 23.39 11.57
CA GLY A 286 -29.07 24.10 12.64
C GLY A 286 -27.64 24.52 12.28
N LEU A 287 -26.98 23.84 11.34
CA LEU A 287 -25.62 24.17 10.86
C LEU A 287 -25.58 25.24 9.74
N ARG A 288 -26.73 25.65 9.19
CA ARG A 288 -26.78 26.57 8.02
C ARG A 288 -26.18 27.94 8.33
N SER A 289 -25.72 28.64 7.30
CA SER A 289 -25.03 29.93 7.39
C SER A 289 -25.72 30.97 8.29
N GLY A 290 -27.05 31.07 8.25
CA GLY A 290 -27.85 32.02 9.03
C GLY A 290 -28.02 31.73 10.54
N THR A 291 -27.54 30.60 11.06
CA THR A 291 -27.66 30.28 12.50
C THR A 291 -26.48 30.82 13.34
N SER A 292 -26.66 30.88 14.66
CA SER A 292 -25.60 31.32 15.59
C SER A 292 -24.43 30.33 15.61
N VAL A 293 -23.22 30.83 15.90
CA VAL A 293 -22.02 29.99 16.01
C VAL A 293 -22.18 28.94 17.12
N ALA A 294 -22.78 29.31 18.26
CA ALA A 294 -23.08 28.39 19.35
C ALA A 294 -24.01 27.22 18.94
N LEU A 295 -25.00 27.46 18.05
CA LEU A 295 -25.81 26.37 17.52
C LEU A 295 -25.01 25.49 16.55
N LYS A 296 -24.20 26.09 15.66
CA LYS A 296 -23.33 25.35 14.74
C LYS A 296 -22.36 24.44 15.49
N VAL A 297 -21.75 24.94 16.57
CA VAL A 297 -20.94 24.13 17.48
C VAL A 297 -21.77 22.99 18.07
N ALA A 298 -22.91 23.27 18.71
CA ALA A 298 -23.70 22.23 19.37
C ALA A 298 -24.21 21.15 18.39
N CYS A 299 -24.52 21.50 17.14
CA CYS A 299 -24.91 20.55 16.11
C CYS A 299 -23.74 19.66 15.66
N LEU A 300 -22.55 20.24 15.44
CA LEU A 300 -21.37 19.45 15.06
C LEU A 300 -20.81 18.66 16.25
N GLN A 301 -20.99 19.16 17.47
CA GLN A 301 -20.75 18.46 18.72
C GLN A 301 -21.59 17.17 18.80
N LEU A 302 -22.90 17.23 18.55
CA LEU A 302 -23.73 16.01 18.55
C LEU A 302 -23.32 15.03 17.44
N ILE A 303 -22.97 15.51 16.24
CA ILE A 303 -22.44 14.65 15.17
C ILE A 303 -21.17 13.93 15.61
N ASN A 304 -20.23 14.64 16.25
CA ASN A 304 -19.01 14.07 16.80
C ASN A 304 -19.31 13.09 17.96
N ALA A 305 -20.30 13.38 18.80
CA ALA A 305 -20.72 12.53 19.90
C ALA A 305 -21.42 11.23 19.43
N LEU A 306 -22.06 11.23 18.26
CA LEU A 306 -22.69 10.05 17.67
C LEU A 306 -21.70 9.15 16.92
N ILE A 307 -20.61 9.70 16.38
CA ILE A 307 -19.65 8.95 15.54
C ILE A 307 -18.42 8.50 16.34
N ILE A 308 -17.78 9.39 17.10
CA ILE A 308 -16.45 9.12 17.69
C ILE A 308 -16.47 8.04 18.78
N PRO A 309 -17.50 7.90 19.64
CA PRO A 309 -17.54 6.87 20.69
C PRO A 309 -17.84 5.45 20.20
N ALA A 310 -18.23 5.25 18.94
CA ALA A 310 -18.63 3.94 18.44
C ALA A 310 -17.42 3.09 18.05
N ASP A 311 -17.28 1.89 18.62
CA ASP A 311 -16.12 1.02 18.37
C ASP A 311 -16.12 0.44 16.93
N GLU A 312 -17.30 0.18 16.35
CA GLU A 312 -17.44 -0.43 15.02
C GLU A 312 -17.22 0.56 13.87
N LEU A 313 -16.19 0.29 13.04
CA LEU A 313 -15.83 1.11 11.87
C LEU A 313 -17.00 1.25 10.89
N ASP A 314 -17.73 0.16 10.62
CA ASP A 314 -18.82 0.15 9.64
C ASP A 314 -19.99 1.06 10.08
N PHE A 315 -20.24 1.17 11.40
CA PHE A 315 -21.19 2.13 11.97
C PHE A 315 -20.71 3.57 11.75
N ARG A 316 -19.45 3.87 12.10
CA ARG A 316 -18.87 5.22 11.94
C ARG A 316 -18.91 5.69 10.48
N VAL A 317 -18.51 4.82 9.56
CA VAL A 317 -18.58 5.07 8.11
C VAL A 317 -20.03 5.24 7.65
N HIS A 318 -20.97 4.38 8.07
CA HIS A 318 -22.38 4.48 7.70
C HIS A 318 -23.00 5.84 8.09
N ILE A 319 -22.85 6.26 9.35
CA ILE A 319 -23.42 7.51 9.87
C ILE A 319 -22.77 8.74 9.21
N ARG A 320 -21.44 8.76 9.06
CA ARG A 320 -20.76 9.85 8.35
C ARG A 320 -21.23 9.94 6.89
N SER A 321 -21.42 8.81 6.23
CA SER A 321 -21.90 8.74 4.84
C SER A 321 -23.33 9.26 4.67
N GLU A 322 -24.24 8.96 5.62
CA GLU A 322 -25.59 9.49 5.61
C GLU A 322 -25.60 11.02 5.73
N LEU A 323 -24.87 11.57 6.70
CA LEU A 323 -24.72 13.01 6.88
C LEU A 323 -24.16 13.71 5.61
N MET A 324 -23.17 13.11 4.94
CA MET A 324 -22.65 13.62 3.68
C MET A 324 -23.71 13.61 2.57
N ARG A 325 -24.47 12.51 2.41
CA ARG A 325 -25.59 12.40 1.45
C ARG A 325 -26.74 13.38 1.72
N SER A 326 -26.98 13.75 2.97
CA SER A 326 -27.97 14.76 3.37
C SER A 326 -27.44 16.20 3.25
N GLY A 327 -26.19 16.39 2.84
CA GLY A 327 -25.63 17.68 2.41
C GLY A 327 -24.53 18.27 3.29
N LEU A 328 -24.10 17.57 4.35
CA LEU A 328 -23.07 18.06 5.27
C LEU A 328 -21.77 18.47 4.54
N GLN A 329 -21.40 17.79 3.45
CA GLN A 329 -20.15 18.08 2.72
C GLN A 329 -20.10 19.51 2.15
N GLN A 330 -21.24 20.13 1.82
CA GLN A 330 -21.29 21.53 1.38
C GLN A 330 -21.24 22.47 2.59
N ILE A 331 -22.03 22.18 3.62
CA ILE A 331 -22.09 22.94 4.87
C ILE A 331 -20.69 23.05 5.51
N LEU A 332 -19.91 21.96 5.57
CA LEU A 332 -18.54 21.97 6.09
C LEU A 332 -17.61 22.97 5.39
N LYS A 333 -17.82 23.29 4.10
CA LYS A 333 -17.01 24.32 3.41
C LYS A 333 -17.33 25.72 3.92
N GLU A 334 -18.58 25.97 4.29
CA GLU A 334 -19.07 27.25 4.83
C GLU A 334 -18.73 27.39 6.32
N LEU A 335 -18.64 26.27 7.06
CA LEU A 335 -18.16 26.26 8.45
C LEU A 335 -16.67 26.54 8.55
N ARG A 336 -15.82 25.96 7.68
CA ARG A 336 -14.36 26.25 7.65
C ARG A 336 -13.99 27.71 7.34
N ALA A 337 -14.94 28.53 6.90
CA ALA A 337 -14.73 29.95 6.64
C ALA A 337 -15.08 30.86 7.85
N GLN A 338 -15.52 30.29 8.98
CA GLN A 338 -15.88 31.04 10.19
C GLN A 338 -14.75 30.97 11.22
N ASP A 339 -14.22 32.13 11.60
CA ASP A 339 -13.15 32.28 12.59
C ASP A 339 -13.72 32.11 14.01
N ASN A 340 -13.62 30.88 14.55
CA ASN A 340 -14.05 30.54 15.90
C ASN A 340 -13.33 29.27 16.40
N GLU A 341 -12.69 29.35 17.58
CA GLU A 341 -11.88 28.25 18.12
C GLU A 341 -12.70 26.99 18.45
N GLU A 342 -13.88 27.15 19.06
CA GLU A 342 -14.75 26.04 19.49
C GLU A 342 -15.26 25.24 18.27
N LEU A 343 -15.75 25.94 17.25
CA LEU A 343 -16.14 25.34 15.97
C LEU A 343 -14.95 24.71 15.25
N SER A 344 -13.76 25.32 15.31
CA SER A 344 -12.54 24.76 14.71
C SER A 344 -12.13 23.45 15.38
N VAL A 345 -12.27 23.31 16.70
CA VAL A 345 -12.05 22.04 17.42
C VAL A 345 -13.05 20.98 16.99
N GLN A 346 -14.33 21.32 16.81
CA GLN A 346 -15.34 20.36 16.32
C GLN A 346 -15.08 19.93 14.87
N LEU A 347 -14.65 20.85 13.99
CA LEU A 347 -14.28 20.57 12.60
C LEU A 347 -13.02 19.68 12.54
N GLN A 348 -11.97 20.03 13.28
CA GLN A 348 -10.73 19.25 13.37
C GLN A 348 -11.01 17.80 13.83
N ALA A 349 -11.84 17.62 14.87
CA ALA A 349 -12.20 16.29 15.34
C ALA A 349 -12.94 15.47 14.27
N PHE A 350 -13.94 16.06 13.60
CA PHE A 350 -14.69 15.38 12.55
C PHE A 350 -13.81 14.95 11.37
N GLU A 351 -12.79 15.76 11.04
CA GLU A 351 -11.83 15.48 9.98
C GLU A 351 -10.77 14.45 10.37
N GLU A 352 -10.10 14.61 11.51
CA GLU A 352 -9.06 13.68 12.00
C GLU A 352 -9.62 12.26 12.18
N TYR A 353 -10.78 12.10 12.84
CA TYR A 353 -11.41 10.78 12.97
C TYR A 353 -11.93 10.23 11.62
N GLY A 354 -12.24 11.09 10.64
CA GLY A 354 -12.54 10.66 9.27
C GLY A 354 -11.30 10.16 8.52
N GLU A 355 -10.12 10.73 8.79
CA GLU A 355 -8.85 10.25 8.25
C GLU A 355 -8.38 8.95 8.93
N GLU A 356 -8.60 8.79 10.23
CA GLU A 356 -8.40 7.52 10.96
C GLU A 356 -9.32 6.42 10.41
N ASP A 357 -10.64 6.65 10.27
CA ASP A 357 -11.57 5.67 9.67
C ASP A 357 -11.20 5.30 8.22
N SER A 358 -10.71 6.26 7.46
CA SER A 358 -10.20 6.03 6.10
C SER A 358 -8.91 5.21 6.10
N ALA A 359 -8.09 5.28 7.15
CA ALA A 359 -6.89 4.47 7.34
C ALA A 359 -7.20 3.03 7.78
N ASP A 360 -8.14 2.85 8.71
CA ASP A 360 -8.60 1.52 9.12
C ASP A 360 -9.24 0.75 7.96
N LEU A 361 -10.02 1.44 7.11
CA LEU A 361 -10.58 0.84 5.89
C LEU A 361 -9.50 0.45 4.86
N ARG A 362 -8.38 1.20 4.79
CA ARG A 362 -7.20 0.79 4.00
C ARG A 362 -6.49 -0.42 4.61
N GLY A 363 -6.42 -0.51 5.95
CA GLY A 363 -5.92 -1.68 6.66
C GLY A 363 -6.68 -2.94 6.30
N ARG A 364 -8.02 -2.91 6.42
CA ARG A 364 -8.91 -4.02 6.02
C ARG A 364 -8.70 -4.47 4.58
N LEU A 365 -8.40 -3.57 3.64
CA LEU A 365 -8.10 -3.97 2.25
C LEU A 365 -6.76 -4.73 2.13
N GLU A 366 -5.75 -4.34 2.90
CA GLU A 366 -4.46 -5.03 2.91
C GLU A 366 -4.55 -6.40 3.61
N ASP A 367 -5.33 -6.51 4.68
CA ASP A 367 -5.66 -7.79 5.32
C ASP A 367 -6.34 -8.75 4.31
N ILE A 368 -7.35 -8.25 3.56
CA ILE A 368 -8.02 -9.01 2.49
C ILE A 368 -7.04 -9.44 1.38
N ARG A 369 -6.06 -8.58 1.01
CA ARG A 369 -5.04 -8.93 0.01
C ARG A 369 -4.13 -10.07 0.49
N ILE A 370 -3.74 -10.05 1.76
CA ILE A 370 -2.90 -11.08 2.38
C ILE A 370 -3.65 -12.41 2.52
N GLU A 371 -4.91 -12.38 2.97
CA GLU A 371 -5.72 -13.60 3.13
C GLU A 371 -6.13 -14.25 1.79
N MET A 372 -6.30 -13.46 0.73
CA MET A 372 -6.86 -13.90 -0.55
C MET A 372 -5.83 -13.99 -1.69
N GLU A 373 -4.53 -14.00 -1.37
CA GLU A 373 -3.46 -14.09 -2.36
C GLU A 373 -3.53 -15.41 -3.18
N TYR A 374 -2.88 -15.42 -4.35
CA TYR A 374 -2.82 -16.59 -5.23
C TYR A 374 -2.31 -17.83 -4.46
N PRO A 375 -3.02 -18.98 -4.50
CA PRO A 375 -4.00 -19.39 -5.52
C PRO A 375 -5.48 -19.07 -5.23
N PHE A 376 -5.81 -18.34 -4.17
CA PHE A 376 -7.20 -18.20 -3.68
C PHE A 376 -8.06 -17.15 -4.42
N CYS A 377 -7.57 -16.56 -5.52
CA CYS A 377 -8.31 -15.52 -6.27
C CYS A 377 -9.71 -15.93 -6.76
N LEU A 378 -9.97 -17.23 -6.96
CA LEU A 378 -11.31 -17.77 -7.26
C LEU A 378 -12.28 -17.63 -6.09
N ALA A 379 -11.81 -17.63 -4.84
CA ALA A 379 -12.64 -17.41 -3.66
C ALA A 379 -13.17 -15.97 -3.61
N VAL A 380 -12.34 -14.97 -3.96
CA VAL A 380 -12.78 -13.56 -4.04
C VAL A 380 -13.96 -13.39 -4.99
N TYR A 381 -13.90 -14.01 -6.17
CA TYR A 381 -15.03 -14.00 -7.12
C TYR A 381 -16.28 -14.65 -6.52
N GLN A 382 -16.15 -15.80 -5.84
CA GLN A 382 -17.29 -16.50 -5.24
C GLN A 382 -17.90 -15.73 -4.06
N ILE A 383 -17.07 -15.07 -3.25
CA ILE A 383 -17.50 -14.20 -2.14
C ILE A 383 -18.27 -13.01 -2.71
N LEU A 384 -17.68 -12.25 -3.64
CA LEU A 384 -18.34 -11.11 -4.28
C LEU A 384 -19.66 -11.49 -4.95
N LEU A 385 -19.68 -12.62 -5.67
CA LEU A 385 -20.91 -13.15 -6.26
C LEU A 385 -21.96 -13.45 -5.20
N ASN A 386 -21.61 -14.12 -4.11
CA ASN A 386 -22.52 -14.40 -3.00
C ASN A 386 -23.04 -13.12 -2.32
N THR A 387 -22.21 -12.08 -2.21
CA THR A 387 -22.58 -10.77 -1.62
C THR A 387 -23.56 -9.99 -2.50
N VAL A 388 -23.43 -10.05 -3.84
CA VAL A 388 -24.32 -9.29 -4.74
C VAL A 388 -25.55 -10.07 -5.23
N LYS A 389 -25.55 -11.39 -5.12
CA LYS A 389 -26.60 -12.28 -5.64
C LYS A 389 -27.99 -11.93 -5.08
N ASP A 390 -29.00 -12.04 -5.93
CA ASP A 390 -30.42 -11.73 -5.65
C ASP A 390 -30.66 -10.27 -5.23
N SER A 391 -29.68 -9.38 -5.42
CA SER A 391 -29.74 -7.96 -5.09
C SER A 391 -29.71 -7.06 -6.33
N LYS A 392 -30.04 -5.77 -6.15
CA LYS A 392 -29.93 -4.76 -7.22
C LYS A 392 -28.50 -4.62 -7.77
N ALA A 393 -27.48 -4.94 -6.97
CA ALA A 393 -26.07 -4.85 -7.37
C ALA A 393 -25.63 -5.94 -8.36
N GLU A 394 -26.31 -7.09 -8.43
CA GLU A 394 -25.92 -8.22 -9.29
C GLU A 394 -25.79 -7.81 -10.77
N SER A 395 -26.78 -7.05 -11.26
CA SER A 395 -26.79 -6.54 -12.64
C SER A 395 -25.64 -5.58 -12.95
N HIS A 396 -25.21 -4.79 -11.96
CA HIS A 396 -24.09 -3.87 -12.08
C HIS A 396 -22.75 -4.62 -12.03
N PHE A 397 -22.60 -5.60 -11.13
CA PHE A 397 -21.41 -6.46 -11.06
C PHE A 397 -21.19 -7.24 -12.35
N LEU A 398 -22.24 -7.88 -12.88
CA LEU A 398 -22.20 -8.56 -14.17
C LEU A 398 -21.82 -7.60 -15.32
N SER A 399 -22.39 -6.39 -15.33
CA SER A 399 -22.06 -5.35 -16.32
C SER A 399 -20.59 -4.94 -16.25
N ILE A 400 -20.01 -4.75 -15.06
CA ILE A 400 -18.58 -4.44 -14.89
C ILE A 400 -17.71 -5.54 -15.53
N LEU A 401 -17.99 -6.81 -15.22
CA LEU A 401 -17.26 -7.95 -15.79
C LEU A 401 -17.39 -8.01 -17.32
N GLN A 402 -18.57 -7.71 -17.88
CA GLN A 402 -18.79 -7.62 -19.33
C GLN A 402 -17.97 -6.51 -19.99
N HIS A 403 -17.81 -5.34 -19.34
CA HIS A 403 -16.98 -4.26 -19.85
C HIS A 403 -15.48 -4.61 -19.83
N LEU A 404 -15.01 -5.35 -18.82
CA LEU A 404 -13.61 -5.81 -18.76
C LEU A 404 -13.24 -6.75 -19.93
N LEU A 405 -14.20 -7.54 -20.43
CA LEU A 405 -14.01 -8.39 -21.61
C LEU A 405 -13.81 -7.60 -22.92
N LEU A 406 -14.21 -6.31 -22.96
CA LEU A 406 -14.03 -5.45 -24.14
C LEU A 406 -12.63 -4.81 -24.21
N ILE A 407 -11.81 -4.92 -23.15
CA ILE A 407 -10.43 -4.38 -23.14
C ILE A 407 -9.58 -5.15 -24.17
N ARG A 408 -9.00 -4.44 -25.14
CA ARG A 408 -8.21 -5.01 -26.24
C ARG A 408 -7.17 -6.00 -25.72
N ASN A 409 -6.97 -7.12 -26.41
CA ASN A 409 -5.90 -8.08 -26.11
C ASN A 409 -4.56 -7.55 -26.64
N ASP A 410 -4.03 -6.55 -25.95
CA ASP A 410 -2.84 -5.79 -26.30
C ASP A 410 -1.83 -5.84 -25.15
N TYR A 411 -0.60 -6.28 -25.42
CA TYR A 411 0.38 -6.56 -24.38
C TYR A 411 0.82 -5.30 -23.61
N GLU A 412 1.00 -4.16 -24.28
CA GLU A 412 1.45 -2.93 -23.63
C GLU A 412 0.26 -2.14 -23.05
N ALA A 413 -0.89 -2.10 -23.73
CA ALA A 413 -2.02 -1.28 -23.31
C ALA A 413 -2.94 -1.94 -22.26
N ARG A 414 -3.13 -3.28 -22.30
CA ARG A 414 -4.07 -3.96 -21.38
C ARG A 414 -3.72 -3.77 -19.90
N PRO A 415 -2.45 -3.86 -19.44
CA PRO A 415 -2.10 -3.58 -18.04
C PRO A 415 -2.43 -2.14 -17.62
N GLN A 416 -2.28 -1.18 -18.54
CA GLN A 416 -2.56 0.25 -18.29
C GLN A 416 -4.06 0.48 -18.07
N TYR A 417 -4.93 -0.19 -18.85
CA TYR A 417 -6.38 -0.18 -18.63
C TYR A 417 -6.75 -0.75 -17.25
N PHE A 418 -6.20 -1.91 -16.87
CA PHE A 418 -6.50 -2.51 -15.56
C PHE A 418 -5.99 -1.66 -14.39
N LYS A 419 -4.78 -1.08 -14.46
CA LYS A 419 -4.27 -0.18 -13.40
C LYS A 419 -5.07 1.13 -13.28
N LEU A 420 -5.57 1.68 -14.40
CA LEU A 420 -6.50 2.83 -14.36
C LEU A 420 -7.84 2.45 -13.70
N ILE A 421 -8.37 1.27 -14.00
CA ILE A 421 -9.63 0.79 -13.40
C ILE A 421 -9.46 0.50 -11.91
N ASP A 422 -8.35 -0.12 -11.50
CA ASP A 422 -8.01 -0.41 -10.10
C ASP A 422 -7.86 0.85 -9.25
N GLU A 423 -7.19 1.90 -9.77
CA GLU A 423 -7.13 3.21 -9.12
C GLU A 423 -8.52 3.87 -9.02
N CYS A 424 -9.34 3.83 -10.08
CA CYS A 424 -10.70 4.36 -10.04
C CYS A 424 -11.58 3.61 -9.03
N ILE A 425 -11.49 2.28 -8.95
CA ILE A 425 -12.18 1.48 -7.93
C ILE A 425 -11.68 1.86 -6.53
N SER A 426 -10.37 2.02 -6.36
CA SER A 426 -9.76 2.45 -5.09
C SER A 426 -10.27 3.83 -4.65
N GLN A 427 -10.36 4.82 -5.54
CA GLN A 427 -10.90 6.16 -5.22
C GLN A 427 -12.43 6.19 -4.98
N ILE A 428 -13.17 5.17 -5.44
CA ILE A 428 -14.60 4.97 -5.14
C ILE A 428 -14.78 4.31 -3.77
N VAL A 429 -14.07 3.20 -3.51
CA VAL A 429 -14.29 2.34 -2.33
C VAL A 429 -13.54 2.88 -1.11
N LEU A 430 -12.28 3.29 -1.27
CA LEU A 430 -11.47 3.93 -0.22
C LEU A 430 -11.66 5.45 -0.26
N HIS A 431 -12.90 5.90 -0.30
CA HIS A 431 -13.21 7.33 -0.44
C HIS A 431 -12.68 8.14 0.76
N ARG A 432 -12.40 9.43 0.52
CA ARG A 432 -11.74 10.29 1.51
C ARG A 432 -12.63 10.52 2.73
N ASN A 433 -11.99 10.62 3.90
CA ASN A 433 -12.60 10.91 5.20
C ASN A 433 -13.62 9.86 5.69
N GLY A 434 -13.58 8.61 5.20
CA GLY A 434 -14.40 7.51 5.72
C GLY A 434 -15.91 7.75 5.52
N ALA A 435 -16.28 8.17 4.31
CA ALA A 435 -17.67 8.43 3.91
C ALA A 435 -17.91 8.09 2.43
N ASP A 436 -19.10 7.59 2.09
CA ASP A 436 -19.48 7.21 0.73
C ASP A 436 -19.37 8.38 -0.29
N PRO A 437 -19.03 8.10 -1.56
CA PRO A 437 -19.14 9.06 -2.65
C PRO A 437 -20.55 9.68 -2.78
N ASP A 438 -20.61 10.95 -3.17
CA ASP A 438 -21.88 11.66 -3.41
C ASP A 438 -22.54 11.20 -4.73
N PHE A 439 -23.25 10.07 -4.66
CA PHE A 439 -23.99 9.47 -5.78
C PHE A 439 -25.11 10.36 -6.35
N LYS A 440 -25.45 11.49 -5.72
CA LYS A 440 -26.39 12.48 -6.29
C LYS A 440 -25.71 13.35 -7.35
N ARG A 441 -24.38 13.31 -7.51
CA ARG A 441 -23.63 14.10 -8.50
C ARG A 441 -23.70 13.52 -9.91
N ARG A 442 -23.69 14.43 -10.88
CA ARG A 442 -23.55 14.11 -12.32
C ARG A 442 -22.11 13.82 -12.76
N ARG A 443 -21.13 13.99 -11.87
CA ARG A 443 -19.70 13.78 -12.09
C ARG A 443 -19.05 13.31 -10.79
N LEU A 444 -18.15 12.35 -10.89
CA LEU A 444 -17.18 12.00 -9.86
C LEU A 444 -15.82 12.49 -10.34
N ASP A 445 -15.16 13.32 -9.55
CA ASP A 445 -13.90 13.95 -9.91
C ASP A 445 -12.73 13.08 -9.40
N PHE A 446 -12.17 12.26 -10.29
CA PHE A 446 -11.03 11.39 -10.00
C PHE A 446 -9.71 12.16 -10.10
N ASN A 447 -8.79 11.91 -9.16
CA ASN A 447 -7.41 12.40 -9.30
C ASN A 447 -6.62 11.44 -10.19
N ILE A 448 -6.51 11.78 -11.48
CA ILE A 448 -5.82 11.00 -12.50
C ILE A 448 -4.42 11.57 -12.81
N GLU A 449 -4.12 12.80 -12.38
CA GLU A 449 -2.83 13.47 -12.67
C GLU A 449 -1.66 12.66 -12.10
N GLY A 450 -1.71 12.35 -10.80
CA GLY A 450 -0.71 11.49 -10.15
C GLY A 450 -0.70 10.04 -10.64
N LEU A 451 -1.78 9.55 -11.27
CA LEU A 451 -1.78 8.22 -11.89
C LEU A 451 -0.93 8.25 -13.17
N ILE A 452 -1.11 9.24 -14.05
CA ILE A 452 -0.43 9.30 -15.36
C ILE A 452 1.09 9.34 -15.18
N ASP A 453 1.61 10.16 -14.27
CA ASP A 453 3.04 10.21 -13.99
C ASP A 453 3.56 8.86 -13.45
N ASN A 454 2.84 8.22 -12.52
CA ASN A 454 3.18 6.89 -12.01
C ASN A 454 3.01 5.75 -13.04
N LEU A 455 2.21 5.92 -14.09
CA LEU A 455 2.14 4.97 -15.22
C LEU A 455 3.34 5.16 -16.15
N VAL A 456 3.65 6.41 -16.49
CA VAL A 456 4.77 6.80 -17.35
C VAL A 456 6.10 6.38 -16.72
N ASP A 457 6.31 6.67 -15.44
CA ASP A 457 7.58 6.38 -14.77
C ASP A 457 7.76 4.89 -14.45
N GLN A 458 6.73 4.16 -14.04
CA GLN A 458 6.82 2.68 -13.93
C GLN A 458 7.17 2.03 -15.28
N THR A 459 6.64 2.57 -16.38
CA THR A 459 6.95 2.11 -17.75
C THR A 459 8.36 2.49 -18.19
N LYS A 460 8.93 3.61 -17.72
CA LYS A 460 10.37 3.94 -17.89
C LYS A 460 11.26 3.01 -17.08
N VAL A 461 10.94 2.80 -15.80
CA VAL A 461 11.70 1.98 -14.84
C VAL A 461 11.82 0.55 -15.35
N THR A 462 10.71 -0.14 -15.59
CA THR A 462 10.70 -1.52 -16.13
C THR A 462 11.45 -1.66 -17.47
N LYS A 463 11.33 -0.65 -18.35
CA LYS A 463 12.07 -0.60 -19.63
C LYS A 463 13.56 -0.25 -19.48
N SER A 464 13.98 0.25 -18.32
CA SER A 464 15.39 0.47 -17.96
C SER A 464 15.98 -0.75 -17.24
N GLU A 465 15.22 -1.41 -16.37
CA GLU A 465 15.60 -2.66 -15.69
C GLU A 465 15.80 -3.80 -16.69
N ALA A 466 14.88 -3.97 -17.64
CA ALA A 466 15.03 -4.94 -18.73
C ALA A 466 16.29 -4.70 -19.58
N LYS A 467 16.71 -3.43 -19.75
CA LYS A 467 17.97 -3.07 -20.43
C LYS A 467 19.19 -3.30 -19.56
N ALA A 468 19.10 -3.08 -18.25
CA ALA A 468 20.18 -3.39 -17.31
C ALA A 468 20.50 -4.89 -17.37
N ILE A 469 19.47 -5.74 -17.25
CA ILE A 469 19.60 -7.20 -17.36
C ILE A 469 20.15 -7.63 -18.74
N GLU A 470 19.75 -6.96 -19.83
CA GLU A 470 20.31 -7.22 -21.17
C GLU A 470 21.80 -6.82 -21.28
N LEU A 471 22.23 -5.76 -20.58
CA LEU A 471 23.61 -5.29 -20.55
C LEU A 471 24.49 -6.13 -19.62
N GLU A 472 23.99 -6.54 -18.46
CA GLU A 472 24.64 -7.49 -17.54
C GLU A 472 24.93 -8.81 -18.24
N LYS A 473 23.93 -9.39 -18.92
CA LYS A 473 24.11 -10.63 -19.70
C LYS A 473 25.15 -10.50 -20.82
N LYS A 474 25.29 -9.31 -21.42
CA LYS A 474 26.35 -9.04 -22.41
C LYS A 474 27.72 -8.92 -21.74
N LEU A 475 27.80 -8.22 -20.61
CA LEU A 475 29.02 -8.08 -19.82
C LEU A 475 29.55 -9.45 -19.38
N ASP A 476 28.69 -10.34 -18.87
CA ASP A 476 29.07 -11.71 -18.50
C ASP A 476 29.60 -12.52 -19.69
N SER A 477 29.00 -12.36 -20.88
CA SER A 477 29.48 -13.05 -22.08
C SER A 477 30.85 -12.54 -22.56
N GLU A 478 31.11 -11.22 -22.49
CA GLU A 478 32.40 -10.62 -22.81
C GLU A 478 33.47 -10.93 -21.75
N LEU A 479 33.11 -10.97 -20.46
CA LEU A 479 34.00 -11.40 -19.39
C LEU A 479 34.39 -12.87 -19.53
N THR A 480 33.44 -13.72 -19.94
CA THR A 480 33.70 -15.14 -20.23
C THR A 480 34.64 -15.30 -21.42
N ALA A 481 34.33 -14.67 -22.57
CA ALA A 481 35.18 -14.71 -23.76
C ALA A 481 36.59 -14.13 -23.49
N ARG A 482 36.68 -13.06 -22.69
CA ARG A 482 37.98 -12.50 -22.24
C ARG A 482 38.75 -13.48 -21.36
N HIS A 483 38.08 -14.22 -20.47
CA HIS A 483 38.73 -15.23 -19.63
C HIS A 483 39.24 -16.42 -20.46
N GLU A 484 38.44 -16.92 -21.40
CA GLU A 484 38.83 -17.98 -22.35
C GLU A 484 40.05 -17.56 -23.18
N LEU A 485 40.05 -16.34 -23.76
CA LEU A 485 41.19 -15.79 -24.47
C LEU A 485 42.42 -15.61 -23.57
N GLN A 486 42.25 -15.23 -22.30
CA GLN A 486 43.36 -15.12 -21.36
C GLN A 486 43.95 -16.49 -20.96
N VAL A 487 43.12 -17.53 -20.88
CA VAL A 487 43.58 -18.92 -20.70
C VAL A 487 44.31 -19.43 -21.94
N GLU A 488 43.80 -19.13 -23.15
CA GLU A 488 44.49 -19.51 -24.40
C GLU A 488 45.80 -18.75 -24.59
N MET A 489 45.87 -17.47 -24.20
CA MET A 489 47.11 -16.69 -24.17
C MET A 489 48.13 -17.30 -23.22
N LYS A 490 47.75 -17.59 -21.97
CA LYS A 490 48.64 -18.26 -20.99
C LYS A 490 49.10 -19.63 -21.45
N LYS A 491 48.24 -20.39 -22.14
CA LYS A 491 48.66 -21.66 -22.73
C LYS A 491 49.76 -21.44 -23.78
N LYS A 492 49.58 -20.47 -24.69
CA LYS A 492 50.58 -20.14 -25.70
C LYS A 492 51.87 -19.59 -25.09
N GLU A 493 51.79 -18.79 -24.01
CA GLU A 493 52.95 -18.34 -23.23
C GLU A 493 53.73 -19.54 -22.68
N ASN A 494 53.06 -20.49 -22.01
CA ASN A 494 53.68 -21.74 -21.54
C ASN A 494 54.27 -22.59 -22.67
N ASP A 495 53.55 -22.74 -23.79
CA ASP A 495 54.01 -23.48 -24.98
C ASP A 495 55.29 -22.83 -25.58
N PHE A 496 55.42 -21.49 -25.51
CA PHE A 496 56.64 -20.78 -25.91
C PHE A 496 57.76 -20.88 -24.87
N GLU A 497 57.47 -20.79 -23.56
CA GLU A 497 58.48 -20.97 -22.50
C GLU A 497 59.09 -22.37 -22.53
N GLN A 498 58.27 -23.41 -22.68
CA GLN A 498 58.76 -24.78 -22.86
C GLN A 498 59.68 -24.87 -24.08
N LYS A 499 59.27 -24.30 -25.21
CA LYS A 499 60.07 -24.32 -26.45
C LYS A 499 61.38 -23.53 -26.33
N ILE A 500 61.44 -22.51 -25.48
CA ILE A 500 62.68 -21.81 -25.13
C ILE A 500 63.58 -22.71 -24.26
N GLN A 501 63.02 -23.45 -23.29
CA GLN A 501 63.79 -24.42 -22.50
C GLN A 501 64.34 -25.56 -23.36
N ASP A 502 63.55 -26.10 -24.29
CA ASP A 502 63.96 -27.16 -25.21
C ASP A 502 65.15 -26.71 -26.07
N LEU A 503 65.07 -25.49 -26.65
CA LEU A 503 66.14 -24.89 -27.45
C LEU A 503 67.40 -24.56 -26.64
N LEU A 504 67.26 -24.22 -25.34
CA LEU A 504 68.39 -24.04 -24.44
C LEU A 504 69.09 -25.37 -24.14
N GLN A 505 68.34 -26.46 -23.91
CA GLN A 505 68.91 -27.80 -23.72
C GLN A 505 69.60 -28.31 -25.00
N GLU A 506 69.01 -28.10 -26.18
CA GLU A 506 69.64 -28.42 -27.47
C GLU A 506 70.95 -27.62 -27.67
N LYS A 507 70.95 -26.33 -27.33
CA LYS A 507 72.16 -25.49 -27.35
C LYS A 507 73.23 -26.01 -26.38
N GLU A 508 72.89 -26.37 -25.15
CA GLU A 508 73.84 -26.90 -24.17
C GLU A 508 74.42 -28.25 -24.60
N ALA A 509 73.60 -29.14 -25.17
CA ALA A 509 74.06 -30.40 -25.75
C ALA A 509 75.03 -30.17 -26.92
N ALA A 510 74.71 -29.24 -27.83
CA ALA A 510 75.59 -28.88 -28.94
C ALA A 510 76.89 -28.20 -28.48
N GLU A 511 76.86 -27.39 -27.41
CA GLU A 511 78.08 -26.83 -26.80
C GLU A 511 78.93 -27.90 -26.10
N ALA A 512 78.31 -28.89 -25.45
CA ALA A 512 79.02 -30.03 -24.87
C ALA A 512 79.64 -30.94 -25.93
N GLU A 513 78.94 -31.23 -27.03
CA GLU A 513 79.50 -31.97 -28.16
C GLU A 513 80.67 -31.20 -28.79
N LYS A 514 80.51 -29.89 -29.03
CA LYS A 514 81.57 -29.01 -29.54
C LYS A 514 82.80 -29.00 -28.64
N GLN A 515 82.63 -28.97 -27.31
CA GLN A 515 83.74 -29.11 -26.36
C GLN A 515 84.41 -30.49 -26.45
N GLN A 516 83.62 -31.57 -26.56
CA GLN A 516 84.16 -32.93 -26.72
C GLN A 516 84.94 -33.10 -28.04
N VAL A 517 84.45 -32.51 -29.14
CA VAL A 517 85.14 -32.47 -30.43
C VAL A 517 86.41 -31.63 -30.35
N ALA A 518 86.40 -30.49 -29.66
CA ALA A 518 87.60 -29.68 -29.42
C ALA A 518 88.66 -30.43 -28.60
N ALA A 519 88.28 -31.12 -27.53
CA ALA A 519 89.18 -31.95 -26.74
C ALA A 519 89.75 -33.15 -27.52
N LYS A 520 88.90 -33.84 -28.32
CA LYS A 520 89.34 -34.89 -29.25
C LYS A 520 90.34 -34.34 -30.28
N LYS A 521 90.07 -33.16 -30.85
CA LYS A 521 90.98 -32.47 -31.78
C LYS A 521 92.31 -32.14 -31.11
N GLN A 522 92.31 -31.53 -29.93
CA GLN A 522 93.54 -31.18 -29.21
C GLN A 522 94.38 -32.41 -28.84
N ASN A 523 93.74 -33.52 -28.45
CA ASN A 523 94.42 -34.80 -28.22
C ASN A 523 95.04 -35.37 -29.51
N LEU A 524 94.33 -35.29 -30.64
CA LEU A 524 94.86 -35.69 -31.94
C LEU A 524 95.99 -34.77 -32.43
N GLU A 525 95.92 -33.46 -32.22
CA GLU A 525 96.99 -32.51 -32.52
C GLU A 525 98.23 -32.78 -31.65
N THR A 526 98.04 -33.12 -30.37
CA THR A 526 99.12 -33.51 -29.45
C THR A 526 99.76 -34.85 -29.86
N ALA A 527 98.96 -35.83 -30.29
CA ALA A 527 99.46 -37.10 -30.80
C ALA A 527 100.19 -36.93 -32.16
N ASN A 528 99.65 -36.09 -33.04
CA ASN A 528 100.25 -35.78 -34.33
C ASN A 528 101.56 -34.98 -34.18
N SER A 529 101.65 -34.06 -33.22
CA SER A 529 102.93 -33.41 -32.87
C SER A 529 103.97 -34.45 -32.47
N LYS A 530 103.64 -35.37 -31.55
CA LYS A 530 104.56 -36.46 -31.15
C LYS A 530 104.99 -37.32 -32.33
N LEU A 531 104.06 -37.69 -33.21
CA LEU A 531 104.38 -38.45 -34.42
C LEU A 531 105.23 -37.64 -35.41
N VAL A 532 105.06 -36.32 -35.50
CA VAL A 532 105.92 -35.43 -36.30
C VAL A 532 107.32 -35.30 -35.68
N ASP A 533 107.43 -35.20 -34.35
CA ASP A 533 108.70 -35.18 -33.63
C ASP A 533 109.44 -36.53 -33.77
N GLU A 534 108.71 -37.65 -33.72
CA GLU A 534 109.21 -39.01 -33.90
C GLU A 534 109.60 -39.29 -35.37
N ILE A 535 108.81 -38.83 -36.34
CA ILE A 535 109.17 -38.81 -37.76
C ILE A 535 110.38 -37.91 -38.00
N ALA A 536 110.51 -36.76 -37.33
CA ALA A 536 111.68 -35.89 -37.45
C ALA A 536 112.95 -36.53 -36.88
N ALA A 537 112.83 -37.25 -35.76
CA ALA A 537 113.91 -38.06 -35.20
C ALA A 537 114.33 -39.19 -36.15
N LEU A 538 113.38 -40.00 -36.64
CA LEU A 538 113.64 -41.08 -37.61
C LEU A 538 114.14 -40.55 -38.96
N THR A 539 113.67 -39.38 -39.41
CA THR A 539 114.16 -38.72 -40.64
C THR A 539 115.59 -38.22 -40.45
N LYS A 540 115.94 -37.73 -39.26
CA LYS A 540 117.31 -37.35 -38.92
C LYS A 540 118.24 -38.57 -38.84
N GLU A 541 117.79 -39.69 -38.27
CA GLU A 541 118.53 -40.97 -38.33
C GLU A 541 118.70 -41.46 -39.78
N CYS A 542 117.64 -41.39 -40.60
CA CYS A 542 117.71 -41.67 -42.03
C CYS A 542 118.67 -40.73 -42.78
N GLU A 543 118.71 -39.43 -42.45
CA GLU A 543 119.66 -38.48 -43.06
C GLU A 543 121.09 -38.69 -42.60
N ASP A 544 121.34 -39.00 -41.33
CA ASP A 544 122.68 -39.27 -40.80
C ASP A 544 123.21 -40.66 -41.22
N MET A 545 122.32 -41.59 -41.61
CA MET A 545 122.66 -42.77 -42.41
C MET A 545 122.89 -42.43 -43.89
N LYS A 546 122.03 -41.62 -44.51
CA LYS A 546 122.12 -41.29 -45.94
C LYS A 546 123.35 -40.45 -46.28
N LYS A 547 123.80 -39.57 -45.37
CA LYS A 547 125.09 -38.87 -45.43
C LYS A 547 126.32 -39.81 -45.29
N LYS A 548 126.11 -41.10 -45.02
CA LYS A 548 127.15 -42.15 -45.01
C LYS A 548 127.03 -43.18 -46.14
N MET A 549 125.89 -43.26 -46.83
CA MET A 549 125.66 -44.22 -47.92
C MET A 549 124.79 -43.65 -49.05
N GLU A 550 125.40 -42.95 -50.01
CA GLU A 550 124.87 -42.89 -51.38
C GLU A 550 125.99 -42.57 -52.39
N HIS A 551 126.73 -43.59 -52.81
CA HIS A 551 127.58 -43.59 -53.99
C HIS A 551 127.58 -45.02 -54.60
N ILE A 552 127.44 -45.12 -55.93
CA ILE A 552 127.53 -46.33 -56.79
C ILE A 552 126.23 -47.18 -56.97
N ALA A 553 125.70 -47.10 -58.21
CA ALA A 553 125.00 -48.15 -59.01
C ALA A 553 123.67 -48.80 -58.53
N SER A 554 122.92 -49.57 -59.35
CA SER A 554 122.53 -49.41 -60.78
C SER A 554 121.46 -50.44 -61.20
N ALA A 555 120.39 -49.99 -61.86
CA ALA A 555 119.52 -50.68 -62.84
C ALA A 555 118.90 -52.11 -62.62
N SER A 556 117.55 -52.13 -62.53
CA SER A 556 116.60 -52.91 -63.37
C SER A 556 115.88 -54.18 -62.86
N ALA A 557 114.73 -54.47 -63.52
CA ALA A 557 113.72 -55.55 -63.37
C ALA A 557 112.78 -55.49 -62.12
N GLY A 558 111.47 -55.81 -62.18
CA GLY A 558 110.65 -56.38 -63.28
C GLY A 558 109.12 -56.13 -63.18
N GLN A 559 108.33 -56.93 -63.93
CA GLN A 559 106.87 -56.82 -64.27
C GLN A 559 105.92 -57.44 -63.19
N PRO A 560 104.55 -57.53 -63.32
CA PRO A 560 103.64 -57.32 -64.47
C PRO A 560 102.21 -56.69 -64.25
N ALA A 561 101.43 -56.59 -65.34
CA ALA A 561 99.94 -56.67 -65.51
C ALA A 561 98.99 -55.87 -64.56
N SER A 562 98.14 -54.89 -64.98
CA SER A 562 97.06 -54.81 -66.03
C SER A 562 95.69 -55.40 -65.62
N PRO A 563 94.51 -54.96 -66.13
CA PRO A 563 94.24 -54.13 -67.34
C PRO A 563 93.26 -52.92 -67.09
N PRO A 564 92.71 -52.22 -68.13
CA PRO A 564 91.95 -50.95 -68.01
C PRO A 564 90.41 -51.17 -68.13
N GLY A 565 89.50 -50.23 -68.49
CA GLY A 565 89.65 -48.91 -69.13
C GLY A 565 88.35 -48.12 -69.43
N GLU A 566 88.15 -47.81 -70.72
CA GLU A 566 87.16 -46.86 -71.33
C GLU A 566 85.75 -47.50 -71.53
N GLY A 567 84.66 -46.86 -71.97
CA GLY A 567 84.35 -45.47 -72.41
C GLY A 567 83.00 -45.40 -73.19
N ALA A 568 82.63 -44.21 -73.72
CA ALA A 568 81.49 -43.94 -74.64
C ALA A 568 80.02 -43.95 -74.10
N VAL A 569 79.06 -43.67 -75.00
CA VAL A 569 77.63 -43.27 -74.80
C VAL A 569 76.78 -43.70 -76.03
N PRO A 570 75.41 -43.63 -76.06
CA PRO A 570 74.42 -43.43 -74.98
C PRO A 570 73.38 -44.60 -74.76
N PRO A 571 72.08 -44.57 -75.13
CA PRO A 571 70.93 -45.13 -74.33
C PRO A 571 70.30 -46.42 -74.95
N PRO A 572 69.13 -47.01 -74.52
CA PRO A 572 68.05 -46.58 -73.58
C PRO A 572 67.51 -47.67 -72.59
N PRO A 573 66.42 -47.45 -71.79
CA PRO A 573 65.75 -48.47 -70.91
C PRO A 573 64.58 -49.18 -71.66
N PRO A 574 63.62 -49.97 -71.08
CA PRO A 574 63.19 -50.25 -69.67
C PRO A 574 62.88 -51.79 -69.43
N PRO A 575 61.91 -52.33 -68.61
CA PRO A 575 61.00 -51.79 -67.57
C PRO A 575 60.97 -52.61 -66.20
N PRO A 576 60.02 -53.51 -65.78
CA PRO A 576 59.95 -54.12 -64.40
C PRO A 576 60.28 -55.64 -64.43
N PRO A 577 59.83 -56.58 -63.52
CA PRO A 577 59.12 -56.54 -62.20
C PRO A 577 59.94 -57.33 -61.10
N PRO A 578 59.41 -57.95 -59.98
CA PRO A 578 58.06 -58.04 -59.38
C PRO A 578 58.03 -57.79 -57.84
N LEU A 579 57.17 -58.51 -57.09
CA LEU A 579 56.93 -58.49 -55.62
C LEU A 579 56.70 -59.95 -55.12
N PRO A 580 56.77 -60.27 -53.80
CA PRO A 580 55.51 -60.34 -53.03
C PRO A 580 55.58 -60.05 -51.50
N GLY A 581 54.53 -59.40 -50.99
CA GLY A 581 54.06 -59.56 -49.60
C GLY A 581 54.64 -58.61 -48.52
N THR A 582 53.87 -58.13 -47.54
CA THR A 582 52.43 -58.30 -47.26
C THR A 582 51.83 -57.06 -46.57
N THR A 583 50.68 -56.56 -47.05
CA THR A 583 49.53 -55.92 -46.32
C THR A 583 49.78 -54.94 -45.14
N SER A 584 49.13 -53.78 -44.95
CA SER A 584 48.06 -52.99 -45.63
C SER A 584 47.67 -51.82 -44.67
N VAL A 585 47.06 -50.67 -44.98
CA VAL A 585 46.53 -50.00 -46.21
C VAL A 585 46.43 -48.46 -45.92
N PRO A 586 46.31 -47.54 -46.91
CA PRO A 586 46.54 -46.08 -46.73
C PRO A 586 45.26 -45.24 -46.47
N PRO A 587 45.33 -43.89 -46.28
CA PRO A 587 44.20 -43.08 -45.79
C PRO A 587 43.24 -42.54 -46.87
N PRO A 588 41.98 -42.20 -46.51
CA PRO A 588 40.98 -41.56 -47.40
C PRO A 588 40.89 -40.01 -47.26
N PRO A 589 40.23 -39.31 -48.21
CA PRO A 589 40.19 -37.83 -48.34
C PRO A 589 39.02 -37.13 -47.59
N PRO A 590 38.98 -35.77 -47.52
CA PRO A 590 38.08 -35.03 -46.61
C PRO A 590 36.67 -34.70 -47.19
N PRO A 591 35.65 -34.54 -46.32
CA PRO A 591 34.34 -33.98 -46.66
C PRO A 591 34.18 -32.49 -46.26
N LEU A 592 33.17 -31.83 -46.84
CA LEU A 592 32.74 -30.45 -46.56
C LEU A 592 31.72 -30.37 -45.39
N PRO A 593 31.46 -29.18 -44.80
CA PRO A 593 30.76 -29.06 -43.51
C PRO A 593 29.22 -29.07 -43.61
N GLY A 594 28.54 -29.52 -42.54
CA GLY A 594 27.11 -29.23 -42.34
C GLY A 594 26.30 -30.23 -41.48
N ALA A 595 26.47 -30.23 -40.16
CA ALA A 595 25.50 -30.81 -39.20
C ALA A 595 25.68 -30.20 -37.79
N PRO A 596 24.61 -29.99 -37.00
CA PRO A 596 24.73 -29.53 -35.61
C PRO A 596 25.11 -30.67 -34.65
N PRO A 597 25.79 -30.39 -33.52
CA PRO A 597 26.12 -31.39 -32.52
C PRO A 597 24.90 -31.87 -31.70
N PRO A 598 24.91 -33.10 -31.16
CA PRO A 598 23.87 -33.59 -30.25
C PRO A 598 23.96 -32.90 -28.86
N PRO A 599 22.86 -32.89 -28.08
CA PRO A 599 22.85 -32.29 -26.74
C PRO A 599 23.72 -33.08 -25.74
N PRO A 600 24.30 -32.41 -24.72
CA PRO A 600 25.12 -33.05 -23.69
C PRO A 600 24.28 -33.91 -22.71
N PRO A 601 24.88 -34.91 -22.06
CA PRO A 601 24.22 -35.69 -21.02
C PRO A 601 23.99 -34.86 -19.74
N PRO A 602 22.99 -35.23 -18.91
CA PRO A 602 22.73 -34.54 -17.64
C PRO A 602 23.85 -34.77 -16.60
N PRO A 603 24.10 -33.81 -15.68
CA PRO A 603 25.15 -33.93 -14.68
C PRO A 603 24.81 -34.96 -13.57
N PRO A 604 25.82 -35.55 -12.92
CA PRO A 604 25.62 -36.44 -11.78
C PRO A 604 25.18 -35.67 -10.52
N PRO A 605 24.43 -36.31 -9.59
CA PRO A 605 23.98 -35.67 -8.36
C PRO A 605 25.13 -35.47 -7.36
N LEU A 606 25.16 -34.31 -6.69
CA LEU A 606 26.08 -34.00 -5.60
C LEU A 606 25.68 -34.74 -4.30
N PRO A 607 26.64 -35.27 -3.51
CA PRO A 607 26.34 -35.94 -2.25
C PRO A 607 26.26 -34.94 -1.09
N GLY A 608 25.12 -34.87 -0.38
CA GLY A 608 25.02 -34.09 0.86
C GLY A 608 23.68 -33.39 1.15
N ALA A 609 22.54 -34.07 0.99
CA ALA A 609 21.23 -33.55 1.39
C ALA A 609 20.41 -34.60 2.14
N SER A 610 20.70 -34.79 3.43
CA SER A 610 20.05 -35.81 4.27
C SER A 610 18.76 -35.28 4.93
N GLY A 611 17.62 -35.76 4.46
CA GLY A 611 16.39 -35.86 5.26
C GLY A 611 15.42 -34.68 5.19
N LEU A 612 14.40 -34.83 4.34
CA LEU A 612 13.04 -34.37 4.64
C LEU A 612 12.12 -35.61 4.60
N PRO A 613 11.19 -35.79 5.56
CA PRO A 613 10.25 -36.90 5.53
C PRO A 613 9.18 -36.71 4.44
N PRO A 614 8.58 -37.78 3.91
CA PRO A 614 7.45 -37.67 3.00
C PRO A 614 6.22 -37.08 3.71
N PRO A 615 5.31 -36.42 2.97
CA PRO A 615 4.06 -35.92 3.55
C PRO A 615 3.19 -37.06 4.10
N PRO A 616 2.39 -36.82 5.15
CA PRO A 616 1.51 -37.84 5.72
C PRO A 616 0.41 -38.24 4.74
N PRO A 617 -0.08 -39.50 4.79
CA PRO A 617 -1.22 -39.93 4.00
C PRO A 617 -2.51 -39.19 4.42
N PRO A 618 -3.49 -39.04 3.51
CA PRO A 618 -4.77 -38.41 3.84
C PRO A 618 -5.52 -39.20 4.93
N PRO A 619 -6.30 -38.52 5.79
CA PRO A 619 -7.02 -39.16 6.89
C PRO A 619 -8.09 -40.14 6.35
N PRO A 620 -8.36 -41.25 7.08
CA PRO A 620 -9.43 -42.16 6.73
C PRO A 620 -10.81 -41.48 6.87
N PRO A 621 -11.81 -41.83 6.04
CA PRO A 621 -13.14 -41.26 6.14
C PRO A 621 -13.82 -41.63 7.47
N LEU A 622 -14.49 -40.66 8.09
CA LEU A 622 -15.29 -40.89 9.29
C LEU A 622 -16.47 -41.83 8.99
N PRO A 623 -16.80 -42.80 9.86
CA PRO A 623 -17.95 -43.68 9.64
C PRO A 623 -19.26 -42.89 9.78
N GLY A 624 -20.07 -42.82 8.72
CA GLY A 624 -21.38 -42.15 8.83
C GLY A 624 -22.27 -42.10 7.58
N MET A 625 -21.71 -41.93 6.38
CA MET A 625 -22.53 -41.73 5.16
C MET A 625 -22.21 -42.74 4.06
N ALA A 626 -23.11 -43.70 3.88
CA ALA A 626 -23.08 -44.65 2.77
C ALA A 626 -24.16 -44.29 1.74
N GLY A 627 -23.83 -44.44 0.45
CA GLY A 627 -24.82 -44.62 -0.61
C GLY A 627 -25.24 -43.37 -1.40
N MET A 628 -24.40 -42.94 -2.34
CA MET A 628 -24.83 -42.43 -3.65
C MET A 628 -23.69 -42.66 -4.66
N ALA A 629 -23.99 -43.33 -5.77
CA ALA A 629 -23.03 -43.59 -6.84
C ALA A 629 -23.05 -42.47 -7.89
N PRO A 630 -21.90 -42.10 -8.51
CA PRO A 630 -21.88 -41.12 -9.58
C PRO A 630 -22.58 -41.67 -10.85
N PRO A 631 -23.24 -40.80 -11.64
CA PRO A 631 -23.90 -41.22 -12.88
C PRO A 631 -22.89 -41.60 -13.98
N PRO A 632 -23.26 -42.48 -14.93
CA PRO A 632 -22.38 -42.86 -16.03
C PRO A 632 -22.17 -41.73 -17.06
N PRO A 633 -21.04 -41.70 -17.77
CA PRO A 633 -20.75 -40.70 -18.79
C PRO A 633 -21.64 -40.86 -20.05
N PRO A 634 -21.92 -39.78 -20.79
CA PRO A 634 -22.72 -39.83 -22.01
C PRO A 634 -21.98 -40.50 -23.20
N PRO A 635 -22.71 -41.10 -24.16
CA PRO A 635 -22.11 -41.76 -25.32
C PRO A 635 -21.53 -40.76 -26.35
N PRO A 636 -20.52 -41.16 -27.15
CA PRO A 636 -19.92 -40.31 -28.17
C PRO A 636 -20.84 -40.07 -29.38
N PRO A 637 -20.72 -38.93 -30.08
CA PRO A 637 -21.53 -38.61 -31.27
C PRO A 637 -21.13 -39.44 -32.51
N PRO A 638 -22.05 -39.64 -33.46
CA PRO A 638 -21.79 -40.40 -34.68
C PRO A 638 -20.91 -39.65 -35.69
N PRO A 639 -20.15 -40.35 -36.56
CA PRO A 639 -19.31 -39.73 -37.58
C PRO A 639 -20.16 -39.18 -38.74
N LEU A 640 -19.93 -37.91 -39.12
CA LEU A 640 -20.52 -37.29 -40.31
C LEU A 640 -19.61 -37.40 -41.55
N PRO A 641 -20.16 -37.36 -42.79
CA PRO A 641 -19.48 -37.93 -43.95
C PRO A 641 -18.60 -36.94 -44.75
N GLY A 642 -17.56 -37.50 -45.38
CA GLY A 642 -17.22 -37.20 -46.78
C GLY A 642 -16.80 -35.78 -47.14
N CYS A 643 -15.59 -35.37 -46.78
CA CYS A 643 -14.96 -34.18 -47.35
C CYS A 643 -14.52 -34.42 -48.81
N GLN A 644 -15.10 -33.68 -49.78
CA GLN A 644 -14.57 -33.57 -51.14
C GLN A 644 -14.72 -32.15 -51.71
N ALA A 645 -13.80 -31.80 -52.61
CA ALA A 645 -13.81 -30.62 -53.50
C ALA A 645 -13.88 -29.22 -52.85
N CYS A 646 -12.72 -28.65 -52.49
CA CYS A 646 -12.25 -27.37 -53.07
C CYS A 646 -10.81 -26.98 -52.62
N ARG A 647 -9.78 -27.55 -53.27
CA ARG A 647 -8.42 -26.97 -53.29
C ARG A 647 -8.18 -26.21 -54.60
N ARG A 648 -8.52 -24.92 -54.66
CA ARG A 648 -7.83 -23.88 -55.49
C ARG A 648 -8.46 -22.49 -55.34
N HIS A 649 -7.61 -21.46 -55.52
CA HIS A 649 -7.89 -20.01 -55.48
C HIS A 649 -8.09 -19.40 -54.08
N HIS A 650 -6.95 -19.13 -53.41
CA HIS A 650 -6.84 -18.00 -52.48
C HIS A 650 -5.59 -17.16 -52.81
N LEU A 651 -5.63 -16.52 -53.98
CA LEU A 651 -4.73 -15.48 -54.46
C LEU A 651 -5.58 -14.61 -55.42
N LEU A 652 -5.36 -13.29 -55.42
CA LEU A 652 -6.12 -12.26 -56.15
C LEU A 652 -7.58 -11.98 -55.66
N CYS A 653 -7.74 -11.19 -54.59
CA CYS A 653 -8.82 -10.16 -54.56
C CYS A 653 -8.63 -9.03 -53.51
N LEU A 654 -7.42 -8.52 -53.29
CA LEU A 654 -7.23 -7.25 -52.58
C LEU A 654 -7.35 -6.07 -53.56
N GLY A 655 -8.58 -5.67 -53.93
CA GLY A 655 -8.74 -4.57 -54.90
C GLY A 655 -10.12 -4.22 -55.46
N CYS A 656 -11.24 -4.46 -54.77
CA CYS A 656 -12.58 -4.07 -55.28
C CYS A 656 -13.41 -3.30 -54.23
N GLN A 657 -14.04 -2.19 -54.62
CA GLN A 657 -14.81 -1.32 -53.72
C GLN A 657 -16.22 -1.85 -53.38
N GLU A 658 -16.85 -2.64 -54.26
CA GLU A 658 -18.17 -3.28 -54.06
C GLU A 658 -18.30 -4.03 -52.73
N CYS A 659 -17.23 -4.67 -52.23
CA CYS A 659 -17.27 -5.45 -50.99
C CYS A 659 -17.64 -4.62 -49.76
N ARG A 660 -17.43 -3.28 -49.76
CA ARG A 660 -17.87 -2.42 -48.65
C ARG A 660 -19.38 -2.22 -48.55
N ARG A 661 -20.16 -2.51 -49.61
CA ARG A 661 -21.63 -2.39 -49.57
C ARG A 661 -22.33 -3.65 -49.06
N HIS A 662 -21.83 -4.85 -49.38
CA HIS A 662 -22.45 -6.10 -48.95
C HIS A 662 -22.22 -6.45 -47.47
N HIS A 663 -21.18 -5.90 -46.83
CA HIS A 663 -20.85 -6.23 -45.44
C HIS A 663 -21.91 -5.80 -44.40
N ARG A 664 -22.94 -5.03 -44.79
CA ARG A 664 -24.07 -4.62 -43.92
C ARG A 664 -25.23 -5.63 -43.90
N HIS A 665 -25.24 -6.67 -44.75
CA HIS A 665 -26.31 -7.69 -44.79
C HIS A 665 -25.87 -9.11 -44.37
N CYS A 666 -24.64 -9.31 -43.90
CA CYS A 666 -24.15 -10.63 -43.50
C CYS A 666 -23.96 -10.74 -41.97
N LEU A 667 -25.05 -10.49 -41.21
CA LEU A 667 -25.07 -10.55 -39.74
C LEU A 667 -25.98 -11.65 -39.16
N GLU A 668 -26.65 -12.45 -40.00
CA GLU A 668 -27.60 -13.49 -39.59
C GLU A 668 -27.18 -14.92 -39.98
N CYS A 669 -25.90 -15.14 -40.33
CA CYS A 669 -25.41 -16.47 -40.73
C CYS A 669 -24.50 -17.09 -39.64
N GLN A 670 -25.04 -18.09 -38.94
CA GLN A 670 -24.44 -18.69 -37.74
C GLN A 670 -23.16 -19.52 -38.01
N GLU A 671 -22.88 -19.88 -39.27
CA GLU A 671 -21.74 -20.74 -39.64
C GLU A 671 -20.37 -20.06 -39.51
N CYS A 672 -20.32 -18.72 -39.55
CA CYS A 672 -19.05 -17.99 -39.65
C CYS A 672 -18.16 -18.14 -38.39
N HIS A 673 -18.77 -18.42 -37.23
CA HIS A 673 -18.07 -18.52 -35.94
C HIS A 673 -17.28 -19.82 -35.75
N HIS A 674 -17.55 -20.87 -36.55
CA HIS A 674 -16.90 -22.18 -36.37
C HIS A 674 -15.61 -22.35 -37.20
N ARG A 675 -15.42 -21.54 -38.25
CA ARG A 675 -14.23 -21.63 -39.13
C ARG A 675 -12.95 -20.97 -38.58
N HIS A 676 -13.04 -20.09 -37.59
CA HIS A 676 -11.86 -19.41 -37.04
C HIS A 676 -11.02 -20.29 -36.09
N LEU A 677 -11.63 -21.35 -35.53
CA LEU A 677 -10.99 -22.27 -34.58
C LEU A 677 -10.22 -23.44 -35.22
N LEU A 678 -10.23 -23.56 -36.56
CA LEU A 678 -9.55 -24.63 -37.32
C LEU A 678 -8.39 -24.13 -38.19
N CYS A 679 -7.75 -23.02 -37.78
CA CYS A 679 -6.54 -22.46 -38.39
C CYS A 679 -5.46 -22.07 -37.36
N LEU A 680 -5.57 -22.59 -36.13
CA LEU A 680 -4.59 -22.45 -35.05
C LEU A 680 -4.29 -23.83 -34.41
N GLY A 681 -3.92 -24.78 -35.27
CA GLY A 681 -3.49 -26.14 -34.94
C GLY A 681 -2.65 -26.70 -36.08
#